data_AF-A0A1I6VJQ6-F1
#
_entry.id   AF-A0A1I6VJQ6-F1
#
_cell.length_a   1.000
_cell.length_b   1.000
_cell.length_c   1.000
_cell.angle_alpha   90.00
_cell.angle_beta   90.00
_cell.angle_gamma   90.00
#
_symmetry.space_group_name_H-M   'P 1'
#
loop_
_entity.id
_entity.type
_entity.pdbx_description
1 polymer ?
#
loop_
_entity_poly.entity_id
_entity_poly.type
_entity_poly.pdbx_seq_one_letter_code
_entity_poly.pdbx_strand_id
1 'polypeptide(L)'
;MKQIIWILCLVLIGEVLWAQEGKVRMVGTPNGVYVDVKDITFAKQGYWVLRKMERETEFSPVLRVYPAQSDIDVQKRVKDHLYLFPESGVFKDSLAILLWEAWQDPVKQPQFLSLDIPQISIGFGLGFLDTTAVLGKQYTYQIQTEQDGYEGQLLYTLPKTEFAAMETVEIDPGEAFPILRFRSHATDAAPLFEVFRKERGTDTEFKQVYSTRGMNTTEQGDSIIYFIQDTTALQTLRYDYYIQGKDLYGNVGTSSDTVSLQVGGMRNVTRGFNVRTAAVDRGIKIYWEPLEQRYALQNILLYRSDNYDSDFTLLATLPVTDTVYVDQDVRGGKNYYYQLVMQGESTVSFPTARVSGLYTGIVNLLPPTQVSVYMESDFPTLSWQHVDTTNVAGFYIYRSFDSDGALRQISDFIPIEKDSVRFTYRDTSVTIGDVQGYYAVTAVSYTQSLSPLSEVVNLSIPPNVKTKLESPYQLRYIWQDKEQLSITWMDMEQRIAGIDRYEVFRKGATDSVFPDEPIAVVQLNEYVDTLSTAGSYEYAVRLVVGSNTYSALSTPMRVEKIPEKPLAPAKLRLYVADEGDGVILQWDGSYAPMAGYHIYRSSGETPPALLTKLEGEALEYFDNEIKKGITYYYYVTTINMQGTESELSEEVVFIP
;
A
#
# COMPACT_ATOMS: atom_id res chain seq x y z
N MET A 1 8.43 -1.38 30.93
CA MET A 1 9.19 -1.18 32.18
C MET A 1 8.46 -1.86 33.34
N LYS A 2 8.74 -3.15 33.54
CA LYS A 2 8.44 -3.89 34.77
C LYS A 2 9.81 -4.29 35.32
N GLN A 3 10.33 -3.51 36.27
CA GLN A 3 11.62 -3.81 36.87
C GLN A 3 11.47 -5.01 37.83
N ILE A 4 11.81 -6.19 37.30
CA ILE A 4 12.78 -7.10 37.91
C ILE A 4 12.38 -7.48 39.36
N ILE A 5 11.46 -8.45 39.44
CA ILE A 5 11.36 -9.37 40.59
C ILE A 5 12.41 -10.43 40.29
N TRP A 6 13.55 -10.32 40.94
CA TRP A 6 14.64 -11.27 40.84
C TRP A 6 14.77 -11.94 42.20
N ILE A 7 14.79 -13.28 42.17
CA ILE A 7 14.82 -14.20 43.32
C ILE A 7 13.42 -14.43 43.94
N LEU A 8 12.55 -15.18 43.24
CA LEU A 8 11.48 -15.97 43.90
C LEU A 8 10.83 -17.07 43.04
N CYS A 9 11.35 -17.37 41.85
CA CYS A 9 10.88 -18.50 41.03
C CYS A 9 12.05 -19.35 40.57
N LEU A 10 12.59 -20.16 41.48
CA LEU A 10 13.37 -21.36 41.20
C LEU A 10 13.32 -22.23 42.45
N VAL A 11 12.14 -22.79 42.73
CA VAL A 11 12.01 -23.97 43.58
C VAL A 11 11.61 -25.07 42.63
N LEU A 12 12.59 -25.86 42.17
CA LEU A 12 12.39 -27.26 41.81
C LEU A 12 13.72 -27.92 41.43
N ILE A 13 13.97 -29.03 42.15
CA ILE A 13 14.75 -30.23 41.82
C ILE A 13 16.14 -30.34 42.47
N GLY A 14 16.32 -31.50 43.09
CA GLY A 14 17.55 -32.03 43.67
C GLY A 14 17.25 -32.79 44.96
N GLU A 15 16.80 -34.05 44.87
CA GLU A 15 16.87 -34.96 46.03
C GLU A 15 18.34 -35.12 46.41
N VAL A 16 18.75 -34.48 47.50
CA VAL A 16 20.05 -34.71 48.11
C VAL A 16 19.83 -35.60 49.32
N LEU A 17 20.44 -36.77 49.26
CA LEU A 17 20.51 -37.77 50.32
C LEU A 17 20.87 -37.11 51.65
N TRP A 18 19.93 -37.15 52.58
CA TRP A 18 20.16 -36.83 53.98
C TRP A 18 21.06 -37.91 54.57
N ALA A 19 22.37 -37.68 54.58
CA ALA A 19 23.27 -38.45 55.42
C ALA A 19 22.98 -38.08 56.88
N GLN A 20 22.56 -39.08 57.65
CA GLN A 20 22.42 -38.99 59.10
C GLN A 20 23.77 -38.62 59.74
N GLU A 21 23.68 -37.82 60.82
CA GLU A 21 24.73 -37.29 61.71
C GLU A 21 25.41 -35.98 61.27
N GLY A 22 24.87 -34.85 61.78
CA GLY A 22 25.45 -33.51 61.74
C GLY A 22 24.48 -32.45 61.21
N LYS A 23 23.78 -31.73 62.10
CA LYS A 23 22.69 -30.78 61.79
C LYS A 23 23.09 -29.50 61.03
N VAL A 24 24.30 -29.41 60.47
CA VAL A 24 24.83 -28.19 59.84
C VAL A 24 25.46 -28.53 58.49
N ARG A 25 25.08 -27.82 57.43
CA ARG A 25 25.64 -28.00 56.08
C ARG A 25 26.77 -27.00 55.87
N MET A 26 27.94 -27.47 55.44
CA MET A 26 29.10 -26.62 55.16
C MET A 26 29.48 -26.71 53.68
N VAL A 27 29.78 -25.58 53.06
CA VAL A 27 30.14 -25.48 51.64
C VAL A 27 31.35 -24.58 51.49
N GLY A 28 32.36 -25.05 50.76
CA GLY A 28 33.49 -24.20 50.35
C GLY A 28 33.05 -23.19 49.29
N THR A 29 33.45 -21.93 49.46
CA THR A 29 33.16 -20.83 48.53
C THR A 29 34.46 -20.16 48.13
N PRO A 30 34.51 -19.33 47.05
CA PRO A 30 35.70 -18.55 46.73
C PRO A 30 36.12 -17.57 47.83
N ASN A 31 35.21 -17.21 48.74
CA ASN A 31 35.39 -16.19 49.77
C ASN A 31 35.52 -16.77 51.19
N GLY A 32 35.64 -18.09 51.35
CA GLY A 32 35.73 -18.77 52.65
C GLY A 32 34.83 -19.99 52.76
N VAL A 33 34.56 -20.44 53.99
CA VAL A 33 33.64 -21.55 54.27
C VAL A 33 32.28 -21.02 54.68
N TYR A 34 31.25 -21.33 53.88
CA TYR A 34 29.87 -21.04 54.23
C TYR A 34 29.31 -22.17 55.09
N VAL A 35 28.62 -21.81 56.17
CA VAL A 35 28.05 -22.74 57.13
C VAL A 35 26.58 -22.41 57.32
N ASP A 36 25.73 -23.37 56.96
CA ASP A 36 24.29 -23.30 56.97
C ASP A 36 23.77 -24.04 58.22
N VAL A 37 23.30 -23.26 59.19
CA VAL A 37 22.84 -23.76 60.50
C VAL A 37 21.38 -24.19 60.42
N LYS A 38 20.55 -23.44 59.66
CA LYS A 38 19.10 -23.67 59.45
C LYS A 38 18.27 -23.94 60.71
N ASP A 39 18.76 -23.55 61.88
CA ASP A 39 18.06 -23.67 63.14
C ASP A 39 17.57 -22.29 63.58
N ILE A 40 16.26 -22.09 63.46
CA ILE A 40 15.60 -20.84 63.83
C ILE A 40 15.72 -20.53 65.34
N THR A 41 15.83 -21.56 66.18
CA THR A 41 15.97 -21.41 67.63
C THR A 41 17.34 -20.84 67.94
N PHE A 42 18.39 -21.41 67.35
CA PHE A 42 19.76 -20.90 67.46
C PHE A 42 19.86 -19.47 66.91
N ALA A 43 19.30 -19.22 65.72
CA ALA A 43 19.34 -17.90 65.11
C ALA A 43 18.58 -16.83 65.93
N LYS A 44 17.48 -17.19 66.61
CA LYS A 44 16.74 -16.28 67.52
C LYS A 44 17.42 -16.04 68.87
N GLN A 45 18.24 -16.98 69.35
CA GLN A 45 19.02 -16.83 70.58
C GLN A 45 20.39 -16.17 70.34
N GLY A 46 20.94 -16.34 69.14
CA GLY A 46 22.31 -16.01 68.80
C GLY A 46 23.27 -17.11 69.27
N TYR A 47 24.40 -17.25 68.59
CA TYR A 47 25.33 -18.35 68.84
C TYR A 47 26.79 -17.92 68.62
N TRP A 48 27.69 -18.66 69.25
CA TRP A 48 29.13 -18.54 69.04
C TRP A 48 29.59 -19.54 67.98
N VAL A 49 30.46 -19.06 67.10
CA VAL A 49 31.15 -19.89 66.12
C VAL A 49 32.60 -20.03 66.55
N LEU A 50 32.99 -21.26 66.82
CA LEU A 50 34.33 -21.67 67.15
C LEU A 50 34.89 -22.55 66.03
N ARG A 51 36.20 -22.50 65.81
CA ARG A 51 36.89 -23.30 64.79
C ARG A 51 38.22 -23.80 65.31
N LYS A 52 38.60 -25.00 64.92
CA LYS A 52 39.96 -25.55 65.05
C LYS A 52 40.42 -26.17 63.73
N MET A 53 41.72 -26.14 63.47
CA MET A 53 42.35 -26.90 62.39
C MET A 53 42.61 -28.35 62.82
N GLU A 54 42.83 -29.25 61.85
CA GLU A 54 43.10 -30.68 62.08
C GLU A 54 44.20 -30.97 63.13
N ARG A 55 45.22 -30.10 63.23
CA ARG A 55 46.35 -30.25 64.16
C ARG A 55 46.19 -29.48 65.47
N GLU A 56 45.08 -28.78 65.65
CA GLU A 56 44.81 -27.98 66.84
C GLU A 56 43.88 -28.74 67.80
N THR A 57 44.21 -28.72 69.09
CA THR A 57 43.41 -29.37 70.14
C THR A 57 42.35 -28.44 70.74
N GLU A 58 42.56 -27.13 70.65
CA GLU A 58 41.67 -26.11 71.22
C GLU A 58 40.91 -25.36 70.13
N PHE A 59 39.67 -25.01 70.44
CA PHE A 59 38.80 -24.22 69.58
C PHE A 59 39.07 -22.72 69.74
N SER A 60 39.27 -22.02 68.63
CA SER A 60 39.41 -20.57 68.59
C SER A 60 38.10 -19.89 68.15
N PRO A 61 37.72 -18.74 68.73
CA PRO A 61 36.56 -17.99 68.29
C PRO A 61 36.75 -17.40 66.89
N VAL A 62 35.80 -17.65 66.00
CA VAL A 62 35.73 -17.07 64.66
C VAL A 62 34.87 -15.82 64.67
N LEU A 63 33.61 -15.97 65.08
CA LEU A 63 32.63 -14.88 65.14
C LEU A 63 31.49 -15.20 66.11
N ARG A 64 30.68 -14.19 66.41
CA ARG A 64 29.41 -14.34 67.13
C ARG A 64 28.27 -13.86 66.24
N VAL A 65 27.26 -14.70 66.04
CA VAL A 65 26.04 -14.34 65.31
C VAL A 65 25.01 -13.84 66.32
N TYR A 66 24.55 -12.60 66.13
CA TYR A 66 23.52 -11.99 66.96
C TYR A 66 22.13 -12.23 66.36
N PRO A 67 21.05 -12.34 67.16
CA PRO A 67 19.70 -12.47 66.63
C PRO A 67 19.30 -11.27 65.78
N ALA A 68 18.61 -11.51 64.66
CA ALA A 68 18.01 -10.45 63.86
C ALA A 68 16.91 -9.74 64.67
N GLN A 69 16.96 -8.41 64.74
CA GLN A 69 16.07 -7.61 65.60
C GLN A 69 14.86 -7.02 64.86
N SER A 70 15.03 -6.73 63.56
CA SER A 70 14.00 -6.14 62.70
C SER A 70 14.27 -6.45 61.23
N ASP A 71 13.30 -6.15 60.37
CA ASP A 71 13.46 -6.14 58.92
C ASP A 71 14.61 -5.21 58.46
N ILE A 72 14.75 -4.04 59.10
CA ILE A 72 15.85 -3.09 58.83
C ILE A 72 17.22 -3.69 59.20
N ASP A 73 17.31 -4.43 60.31
CA ASP A 73 18.55 -5.12 60.71
C ASP A 73 18.92 -6.20 59.68
N VAL A 74 17.94 -7.00 59.22
CA VAL A 74 18.15 -7.99 58.16
C VAL A 74 18.64 -7.32 56.87
N GLN A 75 18.00 -6.23 56.43
CA GLN A 75 18.44 -5.49 55.24
C GLN A 75 19.89 -5.03 55.37
N LYS A 76 20.25 -4.47 56.52
CA LYS A 76 21.61 -4.02 56.80
C LYS A 76 22.59 -5.20 56.72
N ARG A 77 22.29 -6.32 57.36
CA ARG A 77 23.14 -7.52 57.34
C ARG A 77 23.32 -8.06 55.92
N VAL A 78 22.24 -8.17 55.15
CA VAL A 78 22.32 -8.60 53.74
C VAL A 78 23.20 -7.64 52.93
N LYS A 79 23.03 -6.33 53.12
CA LYS A 79 23.81 -5.29 52.44
C LYS A 79 25.29 -5.31 52.83
N ASP A 80 25.60 -5.50 54.11
CA ASP A 80 26.96 -5.57 54.62
C ASP A 80 27.71 -6.78 54.04
N HIS A 81 27.00 -7.86 53.66
CA HIS A 81 27.58 -9.05 53.04
C HIS A 81 27.45 -9.07 51.50
N LEU A 82 26.95 -8.00 50.87
CA LEU A 82 26.73 -7.95 49.43
C LEU A 82 28.03 -8.13 48.62
N TYR A 83 29.17 -7.67 49.15
CA TYR A 83 30.48 -7.83 48.51
C TYR A 83 30.92 -9.30 48.42
N LEU A 84 30.38 -10.18 49.28
CA LEU A 84 30.65 -11.61 49.27
C LEU A 84 29.79 -12.35 48.24
N PHE A 85 28.68 -11.74 47.82
CA PHE A 85 27.72 -12.26 46.85
C PHE A 85 27.34 -11.17 45.83
N PRO A 86 28.31 -10.67 45.03
CA PRO A 86 28.09 -9.51 44.16
C PRO A 86 27.01 -9.75 43.08
N GLU A 87 26.74 -11.02 42.79
CA GLU A 87 25.80 -11.48 41.76
C GLU A 87 24.33 -11.51 42.22
N SER A 88 24.07 -11.44 43.52
CA SER A 88 22.73 -11.62 44.10
C SER A 88 21.81 -10.39 43.99
N GLY A 89 22.31 -9.27 43.46
CA GLY A 89 21.52 -8.04 43.28
C GLY A 89 21.12 -7.35 44.59
N VAL A 90 20.46 -6.19 44.46
CA VAL A 90 20.03 -5.39 45.62
C VAL A 90 18.74 -5.96 46.21
N PHE A 91 18.80 -6.29 47.50
CA PHE A 91 17.65 -6.73 48.29
C PHE A 91 16.63 -5.60 48.44
N LYS A 92 15.46 -5.71 47.80
CA LYS A 92 14.40 -4.69 47.84
C LYS A 92 13.72 -4.65 49.22
N ASP A 93 13.38 -3.45 49.69
CA ASP A 93 12.73 -3.22 50.99
C ASP A 93 11.46 -4.05 51.18
N SER A 94 10.64 -4.18 50.13
CA SER A 94 9.39 -4.95 50.16
C SER A 94 9.60 -6.45 50.40
N LEU A 95 10.71 -7.02 49.90
CA LEU A 95 11.03 -8.43 50.11
C LEU A 95 11.51 -8.68 51.54
N ALA A 96 12.27 -7.73 52.11
CA ALA A 96 12.71 -7.79 53.49
C ALA A 96 11.54 -7.86 54.47
N ILE A 97 10.53 -7.01 54.26
CA ILE A 97 9.32 -6.96 55.09
C ILE A 97 8.58 -8.30 55.01
N LEU A 98 8.38 -8.84 53.80
CA LEU A 98 7.68 -10.12 53.60
C LEU A 98 8.43 -11.30 54.24
N LEU A 99 9.76 -11.34 54.10
CA LEU A 99 10.58 -12.38 54.74
C LEU A 99 10.61 -12.22 56.27
N TRP A 100 10.59 -10.99 56.78
CA TRP A 100 10.51 -10.72 58.21
C TRP A 100 9.15 -11.15 58.81
N GLU A 101 8.05 -10.91 58.10
CA GLU A 101 6.75 -11.45 58.49
C GLU A 101 6.76 -12.99 58.53
N ALA A 102 7.34 -13.62 57.51
CA ALA A 102 7.48 -15.08 57.45
C ALA A 102 8.39 -15.64 58.56
N TRP A 103 9.41 -14.89 58.97
CA TRP A 103 10.29 -15.23 60.10
C TRP A 103 9.57 -15.22 61.46
N GLN A 104 8.61 -14.30 61.63
CA GLN A 104 7.83 -14.19 62.86
C GLN A 104 6.66 -15.17 62.93
N ASP A 105 6.11 -15.57 61.78
CA ASP A 105 4.93 -16.45 61.68
C ASP A 105 5.33 -17.95 61.63
N PRO A 106 5.02 -18.76 62.68
CA PRO A 106 5.33 -20.19 62.70
C PRO A 106 4.74 -20.98 61.53
N VAL A 107 3.64 -20.52 60.92
CA VAL A 107 3.00 -21.19 59.78
C VAL A 107 3.82 -21.00 58.50
N LYS A 108 4.48 -19.85 58.35
CA LYS A 108 5.28 -19.49 57.16
C LYS A 108 6.75 -19.91 57.29
N GLN A 109 7.23 -20.15 58.51
CA GLN A 109 8.61 -20.54 58.78
C GLN A 109 9.11 -21.75 57.97
N PRO A 110 8.36 -22.85 57.78
CA PRO A 110 8.84 -23.98 56.98
C PRO A 110 9.14 -23.61 55.53
N GLN A 111 8.25 -22.81 54.91
CA GLN A 111 8.45 -22.32 53.55
C GLN A 111 9.63 -21.36 53.46
N PHE A 112 9.80 -20.49 54.46
CA PHE A 112 10.95 -19.60 54.56
C PHE A 112 12.27 -20.37 54.69
N LEU A 113 12.34 -21.40 55.54
CA LEU A 113 13.53 -22.23 55.74
C LEU A 113 13.89 -23.08 54.52
N SER A 114 12.95 -23.29 53.60
CA SER A 114 13.21 -23.94 52.31
C SER A 114 13.95 -23.05 51.30
N LEU A 115 14.05 -21.74 51.56
CA LEU A 115 14.82 -20.82 50.72
C LEU A 115 16.32 -21.04 50.94
N ASP A 116 16.97 -21.71 49.99
CA ASP A 116 18.39 -22.04 50.06
C ASP A 116 19.28 -20.91 49.50
N ILE A 117 19.04 -19.69 49.98
CA ILE A 117 19.65 -18.47 49.46
C ILE A 117 20.66 -17.92 50.50
N PRO A 118 21.98 -18.02 50.27
CA PRO A 118 22.99 -17.76 51.30
C PRO A 118 22.92 -16.35 51.89
N GLN A 119 22.70 -15.32 51.06
CA GLN A 119 22.58 -13.95 51.56
C GLN A 119 21.39 -13.74 52.50
N ILE A 120 20.26 -14.41 52.25
CA ILE A 120 19.08 -14.34 53.11
C ILE A 120 19.36 -15.10 54.41
N SER A 121 19.92 -16.30 54.32
CA SER A 121 20.29 -17.09 55.49
C SER A 121 21.24 -16.33 56.43
N ILE A 122 22.26 -15.66 55.89
CA ILE A 122 23.17 -14.80 56.68
C ILE A 122 22.42 -13.63 57.32
N GLY A 123 21.54 -12.97 56.57
CA GLY A 123 20.73 -11.85 57.07
C GLY A 123 19.92 -12.20 58.31
N PHE A 124 19.32 -13.39 58.35
CA PHE A 124 18.53 -13.88 59.48
C PHE A 124 19.35 -14.64 60.55
N GLY A 125 20.67 -14.78 60.36
CA GLY A 125 21.53 -15.55 61.26
C GLY A 125 21.35 -17.06 61.15
N LEU A 126 20.72 -17.56 60.09
CA LEU A 126 20.59 -18.98 59.78
C LEU A 126 21.85 -19.59 59.14
N GLY A 127 22.82 -18.74 58.77
CA GLY A 127 24.13 -19.17 58.32
C GLY A 127 25.17 -18.07 58.51
N PHE A 128 26.43 -18.42 58.29
CA PHE A 128 27.55 -17.47 58.32
C PHE A 128 28.60 -17.84 57.29
N LEU A 129 29.48 -16.90 56.97
CA LEU A 129 30.63 -17.11 56.11
C LEU A 129 31.92 -16.84 56.90
N ASP A 130 32.77 -17.85 57.03
CA ASP A 130 34.10 -17.70 57.60
C ASP A 130 35.11 -17.32 56.51
N THR A 131 35.32 -16.00 56.36
CA THR A 131 36.26 -15.42 55.39
C THR A 131 37.73 -15.58 55.78
N THR A 132 38.01 -16.08 56.98
CA THR A 132 39.39 -16.30 57.47
C THR A 132 39.90 -17.71 57.18
N ALA A 133 39.06 -18.58 56.63
CA ALA A 133 39.42 -19.95 56.26
C ALA A 133 40.39 -19.96 55.06
N VAL A 134 41.37 -20.85 55.08
CA VAL A 134 42.39 -21.00 54.04
C VAL A 134 42.11 -22.24 53.20
N LEU A 135 42.05 -22.07 51.88
CA LEU A 135 41.77 -23.15 50.93
C LEU A 135 42.75 -24.32 51.10
N GLY A 136 42.22 -25.55 51.06
CA GLY A 136 42.96 -26.80 51.21
C GLY A 136 43.21 -27.23 52.66
N LYS A 137 42.69 -26.51 53.65
CA LYS A 137 42.79 -26.88 55.08
C LYS A 137 41.51 -27.57 55.58
N GLN A 138 41.68 -28.49 56.52
CA GLN A 138 40.56 -29.15 57.20
C GLN A 138 40.24 -28.42 58.49
N TYR A 139 38.96 -28.08 58.64
CA TYR A 139 38.42 -27.33 59.76
C TYR A 139 37.32 -28.12 60.44
N THR A 140 37.31 -28.05 61.76
CA THR A 140 36.17 -28.47 62.58
C THR A 140 35.54 -27.22 63.18
N TYR A 141 34.26 -27.01 62.87
CA TYR A 141 33.45 -25.91 63.38
C TYR A 141 32.57 -26.40 64.52
N GLN A 142 32.53 -25.63 65.60
CA GLN A 142 31.62 -25.83 66.72
C GLN A 142 30.73 -24.59 66.86
N ILE A 143 29.42 -24.79 66.75
CA ILE A 143 28.38 -23.78 66.83
C ILE A 143 27.61 -24.01 68.10
N GLN A 144 27.67 -23.09 69.06
CA GLN A 144 27.08 -23.32 70.39
C GLN A 144 26.27 -22.12 70.88
N THR A 145 25.18 -22.40 71.58
CA THR A 145 24.46 -21.48 72.46
C THR A 145 24.82 -21.78 73.91
N GLU A 146 24.15 -21.15 74.88
CA GLU A 146 24.35 -21.47 76.31
C GLU A 146 23.84 -22.87 76.69
N GLN A 147 22.96 -23.47 75.87
CA GLN A 147 22.24 -24.71 76.22
C GLN A 147 22.54 -25.87 75.27
N ASP A 148 22.78 -25.59 73.99
CA ASP A 148 22.93 -26.62 72.94
C ASP A 148 24.11 -26.30 72.01
N GLY A 149 24.60 -27.30 71.27
CA GLY A 149 25.66 -27.10 70.28
C GLY A 149 25.66 -28.12 69.14
N TYR A 150 26.23 -27.68 68.02
CA TYR A 150 26.48 -28.45 66.81
C TYR A 150 27.97 -28.48 66.53
N GLU A 151 28.47 -29.62 66.05
CA GLU A 151 29.84 -29.76 65.56
C GLU A 151 29.80 -30.34 64.15
N GLY A 152 30.66 -29.82 63.28
CA GLY A 152 30.79 -30.27 61.91
C GLY A 152 32.23 -30.15 61.43
N GLN A 153 32.65 -31.05 60.55
CA GLN A 153 33.97 -31.02 59.95
C GLN A 153 33.88 -30.92 58.43
N LEU A 154 34.76 -30.10 57.83
CA LEU A 154 34.88 -29.94 56.38
C LEU A 154 36.35 -29.76 55.99
N LEU A 155 36.77 -30.43 54.91
CA LEU A 155 37.97 -30.06 54.17
C LEU A 155 37.60 -28.90 53.23
N TYR A 156 38.18 -27.71 53.44
CA TYR A 156 37.85 -26.55 52.62
C TYR A 156 38.42 -26.70 51.21
N THR A 157 37.58 -27.19 50.31
CA THR A 157 37.79 -27.23 48.86
C THR A 157 36.64 -26.53 48.17
N LEU A 158 36.88 -26.00 46.97
CA LEU A 158 35.79 -25.51 46.13
C LEU A 158 35.08 -26.72 45.51
N PRO A 159 33.76 -26.84 45.68
CA PRO A 159 33.02 -27.92 45.04
C PRO A 159 33.15 -27.82 43.51
N LYS A 160 33.27 -28.98 42.86
CA LYS A 160 33.16 -29.05 41.41
C LYS A 160 31.68 -29.03 41.06
N THR A 161 31.21 -27.91 40.54
CA THR A 161 29.79 -27.75 40.17
C THR A 161 29.58 -28.10 38.70
N GLU A 162 28.65 -29.00 38.41
CA GLU A 162 28.24 -29.33 37.05
C GLU A 162 26.79 -28.90 36.85
N PHE A 163 26.56 -28.15 35.78
CA PHE A 163 25.24 -27.67 35.37
C PHE A 163 24.88 -28.24 34.01
N ALA A 164 23.58 -28.23 33.70
CA ALA A 164 23.09 -28.52 32.36
C ALA A 164 23.82 -27.66 31.31
N ALA A 165 24.06 -28.26 30.13
CA ALA A 165 24.74 -27.57 29.03
C ALA A 165 23.98 -26.29 28.64
N MET A 166 24.73 -25.21 28.43
CA MET A 166 24.21 -23.93 27.95
C MET A 166 24.56 -23.82 26.48
N GLU A 167 23.54 -23.82 25.62
CA GLU A 167 23.69 -23.78 24.18
C GLU A 167 23.15 -22.47 23.60
N THR A 168 23.79 -21.97 22.56
CA THR A 168 23.37 -20.75 21.87
C THR A 168 22.01 -20.91 21.19
N VAL A 169 21.10 -19.97 21.45
CA VAL A 169 19.79 -19.89 20.79
C VAL A 169 19.71 -18.71 19.83
N GLU A 170 20.20 -17.55 20.26
CA GLU A 170 20.09 -16.32 19.47
C GLU A 170 21.35 -15.48 19.66
N ILE A 171 21.92 -15.06 18.54
CA ILE A 171 22.99 -14.08 18.49
C ILE A 171 22.48 -12.92 17.65
N ASP A 172 22.19 -11.80 18.29
CA ASP A 172 21.84 -10.56 17.61
C ASP A 172 23.01 -9.58 17.77
N PRO A 173 23.76 -9.27 16.71
CA PRO A 173 24.90 -8.37 16.82
C PRO A 173 24.52 -6.93 17.22
N GLY A 174 23.26 -6.53 17.00
CA GLY A 174 22.67 -5.24 17.37
C GLY A 174 23.34 -3.99 16.79
N GLU A 175 22.58 -2.91 16.62
CA GLU A 175 23.12 -1.65 16.05
C GLU A 175 24.09 -0.94 17.01
N ALA A 176 23.74 -0.89 18.29
CA ALA A 176 24.55 -0.22 19.31
C ALA A 176 25.37 -1.21 20.14
N PHE A 177 24.80 -2.38 20.43
CA PHE A 177 25.39 -3.41 21.29
C PHE A 177 24.80 -4.77 20.94
N PRO A 178 25.55 -5.87 21.14
CA PRO A 178 25.05 -7.20 20.90
C PRO A 178 24.10 -7.69 22.01
N ILE A 179 23.17 -8.53 21.60
CA ILE A 179 22.25 -9.27 22.44
C ILE A 179 22.51 -10.76 22.21
N LEU A 180 22.76 -11.51 23.29
CA LEU A 180 23.03 -12.94 23.26
C LEU A 180 21.98 -13.68 24.08
N ARG A 181 21.55 -14.84 23.58
CA ARG A 181 20.70 -15.77 24.33
C ARG A 181 21.25 -17.18 24.29
N PHE A 182 21.37 -17.75 25.48
CA PHE A 182 21.72 -19.17 25.68
C PHE A 182 20.56 -19.89 26.36
N ARG A 183 20.46 -21.19 26.16
CA ARG A 183 19.45 -22.05 26.76
C ARG A 183 20.12 -23.23 27.46
N SER A 184 19.61 -23.58 28.64
CA SER A 184 19.86 -24.88 29.28
C SER A 184 18.54 -25.54 29.65
N HIS A 185 18.59 -26.85 29.92
CA HIS A 185 17.50 -27.53 30.61
C HIS A 185 17.27 -26.89 31.99
N ALA A 186 16.01 -26.85 32.44
CA ALA A 186 15.64 -26.29 33.74
C ALA A 186 16.10 -27.17 34.91
N THR A 187 16.17 -28.48 34.70
CA THR A 187 16.82 -29.42 35.62
C THR A 187 18.32 -29.12 35.67
N ASP A 188 18.84 -28.79 36.85
CA ASP A 188 20.25 -28.47 37.09
C ASP A 188 20.79 -27.27 36.29
N ALA A 189 19.91 -26.31 35.98
CA ALA A 189 20.32 -25.03 35.39
C ALA A 189 21.23 -24.25 36.35
N ALA A 190 22.24 -23.57 35.80
CA ALA A 190 23.07 -22.67 36.59
C ALA A 190 22.21 -21.50 37.13
N PRO A 191 22.14 -21.29 38.46
CA PRO A 191 21.34 -20.21 39.05
C PRO A 191 21.96 -18.83 38.85
N LEU A 192 23.27 -18.76 38.63
CA LEU A 192 24.04 -17.55 38.33
C LEU A 192 24.97 -17.83 37.15
N PHE A 193 25.47 -16.78 36.48
CA PHE A 193 26.41 -16.94 35.37
C PHE A 193 27.27 -15.69 35.10
N GLU A 194 28.45 -15.90 34.53
CA GLU A 194 29.37 -14.87 34.07
C GLU A 194 29.52 -14.84 32.57
N VAL A 195 29.80 -13.66 32.04
CA VAL A 195 29.99 -13.41 30.61
C VAL A 195 31.45 -13.11 30.36
N PHE A 196 32.04 -13.83 29.42
CA PHE A 196 33.40 -13.66 28.99
C PHE A 196 33.44 -13.21 27.53
N ARG A 197 34.32 -12.25 27.23
CA ARG A 197 34.51 -11.69 25.90
C ARG A 197 35.99 -11.58 25.57
N LYS A 198 36.34 -11.79 24.31
CA LYS A 198 37.62 -11.35 23.74
C LYS A 198 37.42 -10.74 22.36
N GLU A 199 38.35 -9.90 21.94
CA GLU A 199 38.41 -9.43 20.56
C GLU A 199 38.89 -10.57 19.66
N ARG A 200 38.16 -10.83 18.56
CA ARG A 200 38.45 -11.95 17.68
C ARG A 200 39.66 -11.64 16.80
N GLY A 201 40.59 -12.59 16.70
CA GLY A 201 41.81 -12.44 15.91
C GLY A 201 42.96 -11.77 16.66
N THR A 202 42.79 -11.52 17.96
CA THR A 202 43.89 -11.14 18.86
C THR A 202 44.31 -12.34 19.71
N ASP A 203 45.56 -12.33 20.18
CA ASP A 203 46.07 -13.33 21.13
C ASP A 203 45.65 -13.03 22.58
N THR A 204 44.67 -12.15 22.77
CA THR A 204 44.21 -11.79 24.12
C THR A 204 43.34 -12.90 24.72
N GLU A 205 43.53 -13.14 26.01
CA GLU A 205 42.67 -14.05 26.76
C GLU A 205 41.26 -13.47 26.94
N PHE A 206 40.29 -14.37 27.16
CA PHE A 206 38.93 -13.97 27.52
C PHE A 206 38.92 -13.18 28.83
N LYS A 207 38.24 -12.04 28.81
CA LYS A 207 38.03 -11.20 29.99
C LYS A 207 36.58 -11.23 30.39
N GLN A 208 36.33 -11.24 31.70
CA GLN A 208 34.99 -11.05 32.23
C GLN A 208 34.46 -9.67 31.83
N VAL A 209 33.21 -9.61 31.40
CA VAL A 209 32.52 -8.38 31.03
C VAL A 209 31.30 -8.19 31.91
N TYR A 210 31.14 -6.98 32.44
CA TYR A 210 29.96 -6.57 33.17
C TYR A 210 28.91 -6.05 32.20
N SER A 211 27.98 -6.92 31.84
CA SER A 211 26.88 -6.67 30.91
C SER A 211 25.54 -6.63 31.64
N THR A 212 24.54 -5.98 31.05
CA THR A 212 23.15 -6.19 31.50
C THR A 212 22.77 -7.62 31.20
N ARG A 213 22.38 -8.39 32.21
CA ARG A 213 22.14 -9.83 32.08
C ARG A 213 20.93 -10.28 32.89
N GLY A 214 20.36 -11.40 32.49
CA GLY A 214 19.21 -12.01 33.15
C GLY A 214 18.99 -13.43 32.67
N MET A 215 17.93 -14.03 33.18
CA MET A 215 17.53 -15.42 33.01
C MET A 215 16.02 -15.48 33.18
N ASN A 216 15.33 -16.25 32.34
CA ASN A 216 13.90 -16.51 32.52
C ASN A 216 13.63 -17.97 32.20
N THR A 217 12.69 -18.58 32.91
CA THR A 217 12.15 -19.89 32.55
C THR A 217 11.23 -19.76 31.34
N THR A 218 11.24 -20.76 30.46
CA THR A 218 10.27 -20.90 29.37
C THR A 218 8.85 -21.05 29.92
N GLU A 219 7.84 -20.74 29.11
CA GLU A 219 6.43 -20.91 29.50
C GLU A 219 6.09 -22.35 29.89
N GLN A 220 6.79 -23.33 29.30
CA GLN A 220 6.62 -24.76 29.59
C GLN A 220 7.35 -25.20 30.87
N GLY A 221 8.21 -24.36 31.45
CA GLY A 221 8.97 -24.70 32.66
C GLY A 221 10.15 -25.64 32.44
N ASP A 222 10.43 -26.02 31.19
CA ASP A 222 11.38 -27.08 30.82
C ASP A 222 12.83 -26.59 30.62
N SER A 223 13.00 -25.30 30.34
CA SER A 223 14.28 -24.70 30.00
C SER A 223 14.46 -23.33 30.66
N ILE A 224 15.72 -22.95 30.88
CA ILE A 224 16.14 -21.60 31.29
C ILE A 224 16.78 -20.90 30.11
N ILE A 225 16.36 -19.66 29.84
CA ILE A 225 16.97 -18.78 28.85
C ILE A 225 17.82 -17.74 29.56
N TYR A 226 19.13 -17.77 29.33
CA TYR A 226 20.08 -16.74 29.75
C TYR A 226 20.10 -15.63 28.71
N PHE A 227 19.97 -14.38 29.15
CA PHE A 227 19.94 -13.19 28.30
C PHE A 227 21.10 -12.27 28.67
N ILE A 228 21.83 -11.79 27.66
CA ILE A 228 22.94 -10.87 27.81
C ILE A 228 22.77 -9.70 26.85
N GLN A 229 23.09 -8.50 27.33
CA GLN A 229 23.18 -7.27 26.57
C GLN A 229 24.49 -6.56 26.94
N ASP A 230 25.47 -6.61 26.03
CA ASP A 230 26.81 -6.05 26.26
C ASP A 230 26.93 -4.63 25.70
N THR A 231 26.54 -3.65 26.51
CA THR A 231 26.61 -2.22 26.17
C THR A 231 28.03 -1.65 26.07
N THR A 232 29.05 -2.45 26.40
CA THR A 232 30.46 -2.02 26.40
C THR A 232 31.19 -2.42 25.13
N ALA A 233 30.56 -3.19 24.24
CA ALA A 233 31.18 -3.65 23.01
C ALA A 233 31.25 -2.54 21.97
N LEU A 234 32.44 -2.30 21.42
CA LEU A 234 32.63 -1.29 20.37
C LEU A 234 32.09 -1.78 19.01
N GLN A 235 31.43 -0.88 18.28
CA GLN A 235 30.95 -1.12 16.93
C GLN A 235 32.09 -1.48 15.98
N THR A 236 31.78 -2.23 14.91
CA THR A 236 32.68 -2.72 13.85
C THR A 236 33.71 -3.76 14.28
N LEU A 237 33.96 -3.95 15.58
CA LEU A 237 34.85 -5.00 16.07
C LEU A 237 34.16 -6.35 16.13
N ARG A 238 34.96 -7.41 15.92
CA ARG A 238 34.55 -8.80 16.07
C ARG A 238 34.90 -9.29 17.46
N TYR A 239 33.98 -9.98 18.10
CA TYR A 239 34.19 -10.55 19.43
C TYR A 239 33.78 -12.02 19.47
N ASP A 240 34.48 -12.77 20.32
CA ASP A 240 34.07 -14.10 20.77
C ASP A 240 33.51 -13.99 22.19
N TYR A 241 32.38 -14.65 22.45
CA TYR A 241 31.71 -14.70 23.75
C TYR A 241 31.47 -16.14 24.20
N TYR A 242 31.52 -16.36 25.51
CA TYR A 242 30.91 -17.53 26.14
C TYR A 242 30.36 -17.13 27.52
N ILE A 243 29.47 -17.95 28.07
CA ILE A 243 29.00 -17.81 29.45
C ILE A 243 29.46 -18.98 30.32
N GLN A 244 29.69 -18.71 31.60
CA GLN A 244 30.07 -19.73 32.58
C GLN A 244 29.10 -19.73 33.76
N GLY A 245 28.53 -20.89 34.07
CA GLY A 245 27.58 -21.06 35.15
C GLY A 245 28.24 -20.98 36.53
N LYS A 246 27.49 -20.50 37.52
CA LYS A 246 27.88 -20.42 38.93
C LYS A 246 26.76 -20.89 39.85
N ASP A 247 27.12 -21.50 40.97
CA ASP A 247 26.16 -21.76 42.04
C ASP A 247 25.88 -20.49 42.86
N LEU A 248 24.91 -20.56 43.78
CA LEU A 248 24.55 -19.45 44.67
C LEU A 248 25.69 -19.03 45.64
N TYR A 249 26.76 -19.83 45.73
CA TYR A 249 27.94 -19.60 46.56
C TYR A 249 29.12 -19.01 45.77
N GLY A 250 28.97 -18.85 44.45
CA GLY A 250 29.98 -18.30 43.56
C GLY A 250 30.97 -19.33 42.98
N ASN A 251 30.79 -20.62 43.25
CA ASN A 251 31.63 -21.66 42.65
C ASN A 251 31.30 -21.81 41.16
N VAL A 252 32.34 -21.81 40.34
CA VAL A 252 32.24 -21.91 38.88
C VAL A 252 31.95 -23.34 38.43
N GLY A 253 31.15 -23.47 37.36
CA GLY A 253 30.81 -24.75 36.75
C GLY A 253 30.97 -24.74 35.22
N THR A 254 30.08 -25.48 34.55
CA THR A 254 30.08 -25.69 33.09
C THR A 254 30.07 -24.36 32.31
N SER A 255 30.87 -24.28 31.24
CA SER A 255 30.86 -23.16 30.28
C SER A 255 30.01 -23.51 29.06
N SER A 256 29.45 -22.49 28.40
CA SER A 256 28.74 -22.64 27.13
C SER A 256 29.69 -22.91 25.97
N ASP A 257 29.09 -23.16 24.81
CA ASP A 257 29.76 -22.97 23.53
C ASP A 257 30.22 -21.50 23.34
N THR A 258 31.23 -21.32 22.48
CA THR A 258 31.74 -19.99 22.11
C THR A 258 31.04 -19.48 20.87
N VAL A 259 30.55 -18.25 20.92
CA VAL A 259 29.88 -17.57 19.81
C VAL A 259 30.69 -16.40 19.30
N SER A 260 30.67 -16.18 17.99
CA SER A 260 31.35 -15.05 17.36
C SER A 260 30.36 -14.11 16.68
N LEU A 261 30.56 -12.81 16.83
CA LEU A 261 29.77 -11.78 16.13
C LEU A 261 30.58 -10.51 15.85
N GLN A 262 30.09 -9.68 14.93
CA GLN A 262 30.59 -8.33 14.71
C GLN A 262 29.53 -7.31 15.14
N VAL A 263 29.87 -6.44 16.09
CA VAL A 263 28.93 -5.47 16.66
C VAL A 263 28.62 -4.35 15.67
N GLY A 264 27.37 -3.89 15.62
CA GLY A 264 26.90 -2.89 14.65
C GLY A 264 26.03 -3.50 13.54
N GLY A 265 25.28 -4.56 13.87
CA GLY A 265 24.33 -5.23 12.98
C GLY A 265 23.21 -4.29 12.49
N MET A 266 22.76 -4.54 11.26
CA MET A 266 22.23 -3.58 10.29
C MET A 266 20.70 -3.50 10.22
N ARG A 267 19.97 -3.61 11.36
CA ARG A 267 18.50 -3.68 11.31
C ARG A 267 17.84 -2.43 10.68
N ASN A 268 18.49 -1.26 10.70
CA ASN A 268 17.98 -0.01 10.13
C ASN A 268 18.98 0.72 9.21
N VAL A 269 19.64 0.05 8.25
CA VAL A 269 20.28 0.76 7.12
C VAL A 269 19.23 1.55 6.30
N THR A 270 17.95 1.22 6.48
CA THR A 270 16.79 1.81 5.79
C THR A 270 16.38 3.21 6.24
N ARG A 271 16.86 3.73 7.39
CA ARG A 271 16.59 5.13 7.80
C ARG A 271 17.46 6.10 7.00
N GLY A 272 17.13 6.30 5.73
CA GLY A 272 17.78 7.31 4.88
C GLY A 272 18.03 6.88 3.44
N PHE A 273 17.77 5.62 3.08
CA PHE A 273 18.09 5.11 1.76
C PHE A 273 16.95 5.36 0.76
N ASN A 274 16.97 6.52 0.10
CA ASN A 274 16.01 6.88 -0.94
C ASN A 274 16.35 6.15 -2.25
N VAL A 275 15.52 5.18 -2.63
CA VAL A 275 15.54 4.58 -3.97
C VAL A 275 14.61 5.38 -4.88
N ARG A 276 15.01 5.59 -6.12
CA ARG A 276 14.23 6.29 -7.14
C ARG A 276 14.33 5.57 -8.47
N THR A 277 13.34 5.80 -9.32
CA THR A 277 13.29 5.29 -10.69
C THR A 277 13.18 6.44 -11.68
N ALA A 278 13.67 6.23 -12.89
CA ALA A 278 13.46 7.12 -14.03
C ALA A 278 13.43 6.30 -15.32
N ALA A 279 12.55 6.65 -16.26
CA ALA A 279 12.60 6.08 -17.60
C ALA A 279 13.87 6.57 -18.33
N VAL A 280 14.58 5.66 -19.00
CA VAL A 280 15.74 5.96 -19.85
C VAL A 280 15.61 5.24 -21.19
N ASP A 281 16.47 5.55 -22.15
CA ASP A 281 16.49 4.83 -23.43
C ASP A 281 16.69 3.33 -23.18
N ARG A 282 15.78 2.51 -23.72
CA ARG A 282 15.76 1.04 -23.59
C ARG A 282 15.72 0.49 -22.15
N GLY A 283 15.16 1.22 -21.18
CA GLY A 283 15.06 0.66 -19.84
C GLY A 283 14.49 1.55 -18.74
N ILE A 284 14.51 1.01 -17.53
CA ILE A 284 14.20 1.72 -16.29
C ILE A 284 15.50 1.89 -15.50
N LYS A 285 15.89 3.14 -15.25
CA LYS A 285 17.02 3.47 -14.38
C LYS A 285 16.55 3.47 -12.92
N ILE A 286 17.17 2.65 -12.09
CA ILE A 286 17.01 2.62 -10.64
C ILE A 286 18.26 3.26 -10.03
N TYR A 287 18.09 4.25 -9.16
CA TYR A 287 19.21 4.96 -8.55
C TYR A 287 18.92 5.33 -7.10
N TRP A 288 19.97 5.43 -6.29
CA TRP A 288 19.87 5.62 -4.85
C TRP A 288 21.04 6.46 -4.31
N GLU A 289 20.87 6.95 -3.08
CA GLU A 289 21.92 7.69 -2.38
C GLU A 289 23.07 6.76 -1.96
N PRO A 290 24.34 7.22 -1.98
CA PRO A 290 25.48 6.40 -1.56
C PRO A 290 25.32 5.84 -0.14
N LEU A 291 25.67 4.57 0.04
CA LEU A 291 25.68 3.94 1.36
C LEU A 291 26.82 4.51 2.22
N GLU A 292 26.53 4.81 3.48
CA GLU A 292 27.56 5.25 4.42
C GLU A 292 28.52 4.09 4.73
N GLN A 293 29.82 4.33 4.59
CA GLN A 293 30.86 3.29 4.74
C GLN A 293 31.05 2.77 6.17
N ARG A 294 30.29 3.28 7.15
CA ARG A 294 30.31 2.77 8.54
C ARG A 294 29.67 1.39 8.68
N TYR A 295 28.92 0.94 7.68
CA TYR A 295 28.24 -0.35 7.68
C TYR A 295 29.12 -1.41 6.99
N ALA A 296 29.29 -2.58 7.62
CA ALA A 296 30.03 -3.72 7.07
C ALA A 296 29.22 -4.46 5.97
N LEU A 297 28.87 -3.77 4.89
CA LEU A 297 28.07 -4.29 3.79
C LEU A 297 28.95 -4.96 2.73
N GLN A 298 28.50 -6.09 2.18
CA GLN A 298 29.17 -6.78 1.08
C GLN A 298 28.54 -6.44 -0.26
N ASN A 299 27.20 -6.58 -0.36
CA ASN A 299 26.47 -6.41 -1.61
C ASN A 299 25.15 -5.65 -1.44
N ILE A 300 24.66 -5.09 -2.54
CA ILE A 300 23.29 -4.61 -2.73
C ILE A 300 22.58 -5.64 -3.62
N LEU A 301 21.52 -6.26 -3.11
CA LEU A 301 20.66 -7.17 -3.84
C LEU A 301 19.46 -6.39 -4.39
N LEU A 302 19.35 -6.27 -5.71
CA LEU A 302 18.24 -5.62 -6.38
C LEU A 302 17.21 -6.66 -6.78
N TYR A 303 15.97 -6.49 -6.30
CA TYR A 303 14.85 -7.36 -6.63
C TYR A 303 13.84 -6.63 -7.52
N ARG A 304 13.18 -7.39 -8.42
CA ARG A 304 12.13 -6.93 -9.32
C ARG A 304 10.88 -7.81 -9.19
N SER A 305 9.71 -7.19 -9.29
CA SER A 305 8.42 -7.88 -9.47
C SER A 305 7.51 -7.17 -10.46
N ASP A 306 6.61 -7.94 -11.08
CA ASP A 306 5.47 -7.43 -11.82
C ASP A 306 4.29 -7.06 -10.90
N ASN A 307 4.29 -7.59 -9.66
CA ASN A 307 3.27 -7.37 -8.64
C ASN A 307 3.83 -6.49 -7.52
N TYR A 308 3.01 -5.57 -7.01
CA TYR A 308 3.46 -4.66 -5.95
C TYR A 308 3.81 -5.39 -4.65
N ASP A 309 3.04 -6.42 -4.27
CA ASP A 309 3.13 -7.07 -2.96
C ASP A 309 3.86 -8.42 -2.93
N SER A 310 4.00 -9.09 -4.08
CA SER A 310 4.48 -10.48 -4.16
C SER A 310 5.50 -10.70 -5.27
N ASP A 311 6.06 -11.91 -5.36
CA ASP A 311 6.83 -12.42 -6.51
C ASP A 311 8.11 -11.66 -6.87
N PHE A 312 8.74 -11.05 -5.86
CA PHE A 312 10.05 -10.42 -6.03
C PHE A 312 11.13 -11.46 -6.34
N THR A 313 11.76 -11.31 -7.49
CA THR A 313 12.87 -12.14 -7.95
C THR A 313 14.16 -11.32 -7.97
N LEU A 314 15.30 -11.97 -7.70
CA LEU A 314 16.59 -11.30 -7.73
C LEU A 314 16.93 -10.92 -9.17
N LEU A 315 17.09 -9.61 -9.41
CA LEU A 315 17.45 -9.05 -10.70
C LEU A 315 18.97 -8.89 -10.83
N ALA A 316 19.64 -8.38 -9.79
CA ALA A 316 21.07 -8.14 -9.80
C ALA A 316 21.70 -8.17 -8.39
N THR A 317 22.99 -8.48 -8.34
CA THR A 317 23.85 -8.33 -7.15
C THR A 317 24.92 -7.31 -7.47
N LEU A 318 24.93 -6.20 -6.74
CA LEU A 318 25.74 -5.01 -7.04
C LEU A 318 26.73 -4.74 -5.89
N PRO A 319 27.92 -4.19 -6.20
CA PRO A 319 28.82 -3.64 -5.19
C PRO A 319 28.15 -2.54 -4.35
N VAL A 320 28.55 -2.41 -3.09
CA VAL A 320 28.05 -1.36 -2.18
C VAL A 320 28.46 0.06 -2.59
N THR A 321 29.41 0.19 -3.52
CA THR A 321 29.83 1.47 -4.11
C THR A 321 28.89 1.95 -5.22
N ASP A 322 28.07 1.07 -5.78
CA ASP A 322 27.18 1.42 -6.87
C ASP A 322 26.02 2.26 -6.34
N THR A 323 25.59 3.22 -7.16
CA THR A 323 24.47 4.14 -6.87
C THR A 323 23.39 4.10 -7.94
N VAL A 324 23.57 3.28 -8.97
CA VAL A 324 22.71 3.25 -10.15
C VAL A 324 22.74 1.88 -10.82
N TYR A 325 21.58 1.46 -11.32
CA TYR A 325 21.39 0.30 -12.18
C TYR A 325 20.37 0.63 -13.28
N VAL A 326 20.51 0.04 -14.47
CA VAL A 326 19.52 0.18 -15.55
C VAL A 326 18.96 -1.19 -15.90
N ASP A 327 17.68 -1.39 -15.61
CA ASP A 327 16.94 -2.57 -16.04
C ASP A 327 16.52 -2.43 -17.50
N GLN A 328 17.17 -3.21 -18.37
CA GLN A 328 16.94 -3.22 -19.81
C GLN A 328 15.97 -4.33 -20.25
N ASP A 329 15.69 -5.29 -19.36
CA ASP A 329 14.79 -6.42 -19.62
C ASP A 329 13.35 -6.05 -19.23
N VAL A 330 12.85 -4.96 -19.80
CA VAL A 330 11.55 -4.36 -19.45
C VAL A 330 10.70 -4.17 -20.69
N ARG A 331 9.41 -4.49 -20.58
CA ARG A 331 8.43 -4.22 -21.63
C ARG A 331 7.92 -2.78 -21.53
N GLY A 332 7.88 -2.08 -22.65
CA GLY A 332 7.29 -0.74 -22.74
C GLY A 332 5.83 -0.72 -22.29
N GLY A 333 5.44 0.33 -21.56
CA GLY A 333 4.07 0.50 -21.06
C GLY A 333 3.67 -0.43 -19.90
N LYS A 334 4.58 -1.25 -19.38
CA LYS A 334 4.34 -2.10 -18.20
C LYS A 334 5.02 -1.50 -16.95
N ASN A 335 4.29 -1.47 -15.84
CA ASN A 335 4.85 -1.10 -14.53
C ASN A 335 5.62 -2.28 -13.94
N TYR A 336 6.81 -1.99 -13.42
CA TYR A 336 7.64 -2.90 -12.65
C TYR A 336 7.90 -2.31 -11.26
N TYR A 337 8.09 -3.17 -10.26
CA TYR A 337 8.34 -2.78 -8.89
C TYR A 337 9.71 -3.26 -8.44
N TYR A 338 10.47 -2.38 -7.81
CA TYR A 338 11.83 -2.65 -7.38
C TYR A 338 11.98 -2.44 -5.88
N GLN A 339 12.84 -3.25 -5.26
CA GLN A 339 13.29 -3.08 -3.88
C GLN A 339 14.75 -3.52 -3.75
N LEU A 340 15.49 -2.88 -2.86
CA LEU A 340 16.88 -3.24 -2.57
C LEU A 340 16.95 -3.91 -1.20
N VAL A 341 17.84 -4.89 -1.07
CA VAL A 341 18.17 -5.57 0.18
C VAL A 341 19.68 -5.54 0.32
N MET A 342 20.19 -5.09 1.46
CA MET A 342 21.63 -4.98 1.69
C MET A 342 22.10 -6.25 2.38
N GLN A 343 23.14 -6.86 1.82
CA GLN A 343 23.69 -8.11 2.31
C GLN A 343 25.00 -7.83 3.07
N GLY A 344 25.05 -8.26 4.33
CA GLY A 344 26.28 -8.39 5.11
C GLY A 344 26.82 -9.83 5.08
N GLU A 345 27.78 -10.15 5.95
CA GLU A 345 28.45 -11.46 5.97
C GLU A 345 27.56 -12.61 6.42
N SER A 346 26.66 -12.38 7.39
CA SER A 346 25.78 -13.42 7.96
C SER A 346 24.30 -13.03 8.02
N THR A 347 23.95 -11.82 7.59
CA THR A 347 22.58 -11.28 7.67
C THR A 347 22.25 -10.40 6.48
N VAL A 348 20.95 -10.16 6.27
CA VAL A 348 20.42 -9.21 5.29
C VAL A 348 19.56 -8.16 5.98
N SER A 349 19.52 -6.95 5.42
CA SER A 349 18.63 -5.90 5.90
C SER A 349 17.17 -6.21 5.59
N PHE A 350 16.25 -5.44 6.19
CA PHE A 350 14.90 -5.35 5.64
C PHE A 350 14.95 -4.73 4.23
N PRO A 351 14.00 -5.08 3.33
CA PRO A 351 13.89 -4.42 2.03
C PRO A 351 13.65 -2.91 2.17
N THR A 352 14.12 -2.14 1.20
CA THR A 352 13.79 -0.72 1.07
C THR A 352 12.30 -0.51 0.81
N ALA A 353 11.85 0.76 0.87
CA ALA A 353 10.57 1.11 0.29
C ALA A 353 10.52 0.67 -1.19
N ARG A 354 9.37 0.13 -1.61
CA ARG A 354 9.14 -0.30 -2.98
C ARG A 354 8.98 0.93 -3.86
N VAL A 355 9.61 0.89 -5.03
CA VAL A 355 9.51 1.94 -6.04
C VAL A 355 8.98 1.37 -7.33
N SER A 356 8.07 2.09 -7.98
CA SER A 356 7.56 1.72 -9.29
C SER A 356 8.41 2.34 -10.39
N GLY A 357 8.64 1.60 -11.47
CA GLY A 357 9.26 2.09 -12.69
C GLY A 357 8.39 1.75 -13.90
N LEU A 358 8.30 2.67 -14.85
CA LEU A 358 7.59 2.49 -16.11
C LEU A 358 8.52 2.88 -17.25
N TYR A 359 8.68 2.00 -18.23
CA TYR A 359 9.39 2.33 -19.47
C TYR A 359 8.41 2.97 -20.47
N THR A 360 8.64 4.24 -20.80
CA THR A 360 7.81 5.06 -21.72
C THR A 360 8.57 5.52 -22.96
N GLY A 361 9.75 4.95 -23.24
CA GLY A 361 10.59 5.36 -24.36
C GLY A 361 10.07 4.91 -25.74
N ILE A 362 10.68 5.46 -26.78
CA ILE A 362 10.41 5.06 -28.17
C ILE A 362 10.91 3.63 -28.37
N VAL A 363 10.05 2.77 -28.92
CA VAL A 363 10.39 1.40 -29.24
C VAL A 363 10.63 1.27 -30.73
N ASN A 364 11.83 0.83 -31.11
CA ASN A 364 12.14 0.51 -32.49
C ASN A 364 11.58 -0.87 -32.83
N LEU A 365 10.53 -0.90 -33.66
CA LEU A 365 9.92 -2.14 -34.14
C LEU A 365 10.43 -2.52 -35.53
N LEU A 366 10.53 -3.82 -35.77
CA LEU A 366 10.76 -4.33 -37.11
C LEU A 366 9.48 -4.20 -37.95
N PRO A 367 9.57 -3.95 -39.27
CA PRO A 367 8.40 -3.97 -40.12
C PRO A 367 7.82 -5.39 -40.21
N PRO A 368 6.49 -5.54 -40.41
CA PRO A 368 5.88 -6.80 -40.81
C PRO A 368 6.51 -7.37 -42.09
N THR A 369 6.58 -8.69 -42.18
CA THR A 369 7.26 -9.42 -43.28
C THR A 369 6.35 -10.46 -43.91
N GLN A 370 6.75 -11.01 -45.07
CA GLN A 370 5.94 -11.97 -45.82
C GLN A 370 4.53 -11.45 -46.09
N VAL A 371 4.44 -10.17 -46.45
CA VAL A 371 3.14 -9.57 -46.74
C VAL A 371 2.67 -10.10 -48.09
N SER A 372 1.42 -10.50 -48.14
CA SER A 372 0.75 -10.98 -49.34
C SER A 372 -0.68 -10.49 -49.33
N VAL A 373 -1.23 -10.25 -50.52
CA VAL A 373 -2.60 -9.81 -50.71
C VAL A 373 -3.25 -10.66 -51.79
N TYR A 374 -4.46 -11.13 -51.54
CA TYR A 374 -5.21 -12.00 -52.45
C TYR A 374 -6.71 -11.73 -52.36
N MET A 375 -7.47 -12.12 -53.39
CA MET A 375 -8.92 -12.06 -53.34
C MET A 375 -9.47 -13.24 -52.55
N GLU A 376 -10.23 -12.97 -51.51
CA GLU A 376 -10.96 -13.98 -50.75
C GLU A 376 -12.46 -13.71 -50.83
N SER A 377 -13.16 -14.51 -51.64
CA SER A 377 -14.51 -14.18 -52.10
C SER A 377 -14.51 -12.87 -52.90
N ASP A 378 -15.16 -11.82 -52.41
CA ASP A 378 -15.29 -10.51 -53.09
C ASP A 378 -14.42 -9.41 -52.48
N PHE A 379 -13.55 -9.71 -51.51
CA PHE A 379 -12.74 -8.69 -50.82
C PHE A 379 -11.23 -9.01 -50.88
N PRO A 380 -10.37 -7.99 -51.02
CA PRO A 380 -8.94 -8.15 -50.79
C PRO A 380 -8.67 -8.56 -49.33
N THR A 381 -7.94 -9.65 -49.14
CA THR A 381 -7.45 -10.10 -47.85
C THR A 381 -5.93 -10.03 -47.85
N LEU A 382 -5.38 -9.34 -46.87
CA LEU A 382 -3.94 -9.28 -46.59
C LEU A 382 -3.57 -10.35 -45.58
N SER A 383 -2.41 -10.97 -45.76
CA SER A 383 -1.77 -11.83 -44.76
C SER A 383 -0.30 -11.46 -44.60
N TRP A 384 0.19 -11.38 -43.37
CA TRP A 384 1.58 -11.07 -43.04
C TRP A 384 2.07 -11.86 -41.82
N GLN A 385 3.38 -11.85 -41.61
CA GLN A 385 4.04 -12.40 -40.44
C GLN A 385 4.76 -11.33 -39.61
N HIS A 386 4.80 -11.53 -38.30
CA HIS A 386 5.57 -10.70 -37.39
C HIS A 386 6.14 -11.54 -36.23
N VAL A 387 7.47 -11.51 -36.07
CA VAL A 387 8.19 -12.44 -35.17
C VAL A 387 8.37 -11.88 -33.75
N ASP A 388 8.46 -10.55 -33.58
CA ASP A 388 8.58 -9.94 -32.26
C ASP A 388 7.20 -9.62 -31.67
N THR A 389 6.73 -10.46 -30.75
CA THR A 389 5.45 -10.28 -30.07
C THR A 389 5.58 -9.61 -28.69
N THR A 390 6.80 -9.29 -28.25
CA THR A 390 7.06 -8.83 -26.87
C THR A 390 6.69 -7.37 -26.70
N ASN A 391 7.07 -6.53 -27.66
CA ASN A 391 6.86 -5.08 -27.61
C ASN A 391 5.73 -4.58 -28.54
N VAL A 392 5.16 -5.46 -29.34
CA VAL A 392 4.10 -5.14 -30.31
C VAL A 392 2.72 -5.33 -29.68
N ALA A 393 1.91 -4.29 -29.77
CA ALA A 393 0.51 -4.30 -29.37
C ALA A 393 -0.41 -4.73 -30.52
N GLY A 394 -0.07 -4.40 -31.77
CA GLY A 394 -0.93 -4.66 -32.92
C GLY A 394 -0.41 -4.09 -34.24
N PHE A 395 -1.31 -3.91 -35.21
CA PHE A 395 -1.00 -3.48 -36.57
C PHE A 395 -2.00 -2.45 -37.13
N TYR A 396 -1.53 -1.66 -38.09
CA TYR A 396 -2.38 -0.86 -38.98
C TYR A 396 -2.10 -1.20 -40.45
N ILE A 397 -3.16 -1.15 -41.25
CA ILE A 397 -3.13 -1.41 -42.70
C ILE A 397 -3.28 -0.11 -43.45
N TYR A 398 -2.45 0.06 -44.48
CA TYR A 398 -2.48 1.19 -45.37
C TYR A 398 -2.75 0.75 -46.81
N ARG A 399 -3.45 1.60 -47.57
CA ARG A 399 -3.79 1.39 -48.97
C ARG A 399 -3.63 2.65 -49.83
N SER A 400 -3.29 2.46 -51.10
CA SER A 400 -3.36 3.45 -52.19
C SER A 400 -3.96 2.78 -53.43
N PHE A 401 -4.60 3.55 -54.31
CA PHE A 401 -5.02 3.07 -55.65
C PHE A 401 -4.11 3.60 -56.77
N ASP A 402 -3.24 4.56 -56.46
CA ASP A 402 -2.23 5.07 -57.38
C ASP A 402 -0.89 4.40 -57.10
N SER A 403 -0.14 4.06 -58.16
CA SER A 403 1.19 3.45 -58.07
C SER A 403 2.19 4.31 -57.28
N ASP A 404 2.05 5.63 -57.40
CA ASP A 404 2.92 6.62 -56.75
C ASP A 404 2.15 7.43 -55.69
N GLY A 405 0.93 7.00 -55.35
CA GLY A 405 0.08 7.66 -54.38
C GLY A 405 0.54 7.44 -52.94
N ALA A 406 0.23 8.39 -52.07
CA ALA A 406 0.47 8.26 -50.64
C ALA A 406 -0.47 7.19 -50.04
N LEU A 407 0.12 6.19 -49.39
CA LEU A 407 -0.59 5.16 -48.63
C LEU A 407 -1.36 5.80 -47.46
N ARG A 408 -2.67 5.50 -47.35
CA ARG A 408 -3.54 5.98 -46.27
C ARG A 408 -4.00 4.82 -45.40
N GLN A 409 -4.09 5.04 -44.09
CA GLN A 409 -4.58 4.02 -43.16
C GLN A 409 -6.05 3.71 -43.46
N ILE A 410 -6.38 2.41 -43.56
CA ILE A 410 -7.74 1.92 -43.84
C ILE A 410 -8.29 1.03 -42.72
N SER A 411 -7.44 0.50 -41.84
CA SER A 411 -7.88 -0.35 -40.74
C SER A 411 -7.99 0.43 -39.43
N ASP A 412 -8.89 -0.05 -38.57
CA ASP A 412 -8.78 0.18 -37.13
C ASP A 412 -7.57 -0.59 -36.55
N PHE A 413 -7.34 -0.45 -35.24
CA PHE A 413 -6.26 -1.15 -34.56
C PHE A 413 -6.49 -2.67 -34.56
N ILE A 414 -5.55 -3.41 -35.12
CA ILE A 414 -5.58 -4.88 -35.17
C ILE A 414 -4.72 -5.42 -34.05
N PRO A 415 -5.29 -5.89 -32.92
CA PRO A 415 -4.50 -6.35 -31.79
C PRO A 415 -3.75 -7.64 -32.12
N ILE A 416 -2.59 -7.83 -31.50
CA ILE A 416 -1.90 -9.11 -31.55
C ILE A 416 -2.67 -10.17 -30.75
N GLU A 417 -2.81 -11.37 -31.32
CA GLU A 417 -3.30 -12.54 -30.62
C GLU A 417 -2.14 -13.30 -29.97
N LYS A 418 -2.37 -13.85 -28.78
CA LYS A 418 -1.35 -14.60 -28.03
C LYS A 418 -0.89 -15.81 -28.85
N ASP A 419 0.43 -15.98 -28.97
CA ASP A 419 1.09 -17.07 -29.69
C ASP A 419 0.88 -17.10 -31.22
N SER A 420 0.25 -16.07 -31.80
CA SER A 420 0.08 -15.91 -33.25
C SER A 420 1.27 -15.18 -33.86
N VAL A 421 1.84 -15.76 -34.93
CA VAL A 421 2.94 -15.16 -35.71
C VAL A 421 2.47 -14.72 -37.10
N ARG A 422 1.27 -15.16 -37.51
CA ARG A 422 0.62 -14.82 -38.78
C ARG A 422 -0.70 -14.12 -38.52
N PHE A 423 -0.93 -13.05 -39.25
CA PHE A 423 -2.11 -12.19 -39.11
C PHE A 423 -2.77 -11.98 -40.46
N THR A 424 -4.05 -11.64 -40.43
CA THR A 424 -4.84 -11.38 -41.63
C THR A 424 -5.75 -10.17 -41.43
N TYR A 425 -5.99 -9.43 -42.51
CA TYR A 425 -6.96 -8.35 -42.55
C TYR A 425 -7.74 -8.39 -43.85
N ARG A 426 -9.06 -8.35 -43.75
CA ARG A 426 -9.97 -8.28 -44.89
C ARG A 426 -10.37 -6.82 -45.12
N ASP A 427 -9.99 -6.27 -46.25
CA ASP A 427 -10.34 -4.92 -46.65
C ASP A 427 -11.75 -4.87 -47.23
N THR A 428 -12.72 -4.57 -46.36
CA THR A 428 -14.13 -4.39 -46.74
C THR A 428 -14.45 -2.98 -47.25
N SER A 429 -13.48 -2.06 -47.23
CA SER A 429 -13.66 -0.66 -47.63
C SER A 429 -13.47 -0.43 -49.14
N VAL A 430 -13.09 -1.47 -49.88
CA VAL A 430 -12.95 -1.42 -51.33
C VAL A 430 -14.34 -1.40 -51.96
N THR A 431 -14.70 -0.26 -52.55
CA THR A 431 -16.01 -0.01 -53.16
C THR A 431 -15.99 0.08 -54.69
N ILE A 432 -14.79 0.05 -55.28
CA ILE A 432 -14.57 0.14 -56.74
C ILE A 432 -13.84 -1.12 -57.19
N GLY A 433 -14.42 -1.81 -58.18
CA GLY A 433 -13.73 -2.85 -58.94
C GLY A 433 -13.21 -2.30 -60.27
N ASP A 434 -12.18 -2.93 -60.80
CA ASP A 434 -11.29 -2.49 -61.89
C ASP A 434 -10.22 -1.46 -61.50
N VAL A 435 -9.59 -1.66 -60.33
CA VAL A 435 -8.45 -0.85 -59.84
C VAL A 435 -7.31 -1.73 -59.32
N GLN A 436 -6.08 -1.22 -59.39
CA GLN A 436 -4.92 -1.79 -58.71
C GLN A 436 -4.85 -1.23 -57.28
N GLY A 437 -4.97 -2.09 -56.28
CA GLY A 437 -4.77 -1.72 -54.88
C GLY A 437 -3.34 -1.99 -54.45
N TYR A 438 -2.67 -0.99 -53.87
CA TYR A 438 -1.34 -1.08 -53.26
C TYR A 438 -1.48 -1.08 -51.74
N TYR A 439 -0.87 -2.03 -51.06
CA TYR A 439 -1.08 -2.29 -49.64
C TYR A 439 0.24 -2.40 -48.87
N ALA A 440 0.24 -1.92 -47.63
CA ALA A 440 1.34 -2.11 -46.69
C ALA A 440 0.83 -2.21 -45.25
N VAL A 441 1.65 -2.77 -44.36
CA VAL A 441 1.34 -2.98 -42.94
C VAL A 441 2.42 -2.32 -42.09
N THR A 442 2.03 -1.70 -40.98
CA THR A 442 2.94 -1.27 -39.90
C THR A 442 2.62 -2.01 -38.60
N ALA A 443 3.64 -2.27 -37.79
CA ALA A 443 3.48 -2.75 -36.42
C ALA A 443 3.44 -1.57 -35.44
N VAL A 444 2.64 -1.72 -34.38
CA VAL A 444 2.40 -0.70 -33.36
C VAL A 444 2.84 -1.24 -32.01
N SER A 445 3.66 -0.50 -31.27
CA SER A 445 4.13 -0.92 -29.95
C SER A 445 3.11 -0.60 -28.85
N TYR A 446 3.28 -1.19 -27.65
CA TYR A 446 2.52 -0.81 -26.45
C TYR A 446 2.71 0.67 -26.04
N THR A 447 3.78 1.31 -26.52
CA THR A 447 4.07 2.75 -26.32
C THR A 447 3.63 3.62 -27.50
N GLN A 448 2.85 3.09 -28.44
CA GLN A 448 2.35 3.79 -29.64
C GLN A 448 3.42 4.17 -30.68
N SER A 449 4.66 3.70 -30.53
CA SER A 449 5.69 3.79 -31.59
C SER A 449 5.31 2.89 -32.77
N LEU A 450 5.46 3.39 -34.00
CA LEU A 450 5.20 2.66 -35.26
C LEU A 450 6.49 2.10 -35.85
N SER A 451 6.41 0.93 -36.49
CA SER A 451 7.50 0.42 -37.33
C SER A 451 7.56 1.17 -38.66
N PRO A 452 8.66 1.05 -39.42
CA PRO A 452 8.62 1.29 -40.86
C PRO A 452 7.48 0.49 -41.52
N LEU A 453 6.98 0.96 -42.66
CA LEU A 453 6.04 0.19 -43.47
C LEU A 453 6.71 -1.10 -43.96
N SER A 454 5.90 -2.15 -44.13
CA SER A 454 6.30 -3.35 -44.86
C SER A 454 6.64 -3.03 -46.32
N GLU A 455 7.11 -4.06 -47.03
CA GLU A 455 7.07 -4.04 -48.50
C GLU A 455 5.64 -3.76 -49.00
N VAL A 456 5.54 -2.98 -50.08
CA VAL A 456 4.27 -2.66 -50.71
C VAL A 456 3.91 -3.80 -51.66
N VAL A 457 2.74 -4.40 -51.45
CA VAL A 457 2.19 -5.45 -52.31
C VAL A 457 1.00 -4.91 -53.10
N ASN A 458 0.73 -5.47 -54.28
CA ASN A 458 -0.38 -5.03 -55.12
C ASN A 458 -1.34 -6.17 -55.51
N LEU A 459 -2.58 -5.81 -55.81
CA LEU A 459 -3.62 -6.72 -56.27
C LEU A 459 -4.56 -6.02 -57.25
N SER A 460 -4.90 -6.73 -58.33
CA SER A 460 -5.97 -6.30 -59.25
C SER A 460 -7.33 -6.68 -58.66
N ILE A 461 -8.19 -5.69 -58.42
CA ILE A 461 -9.51 -5.88 -57.82
C ILE A 461 -10.57 -5.94 -58.93
N PRO A 462 -11.33 -7.04 -59.11
CA PRO A 462 -12.27 -7.21 -60.22
C PRO A 462 -13.61 -6.43 -60.04
N PRO A 463 -14.35 -6.15 -61.14
CA PRO A 463 -15.56 -5.29 -61.15
C PRO A 463 -16.79 -5.77 -60.35
N ASN A 464 -16.84 -7.04 -59.90
CA ASN A 464 -18.06 -7.67 -59.39
C ASN A 464 -18.28 -7.57 -57.87
N VAL A 465 -17.53 -6.71 -57.17
CA VAL A 465 -17.70 -6.48 -55.72
C VAL A 465 -18.95 -5.61 -55.50
N LYS A 466 -20.13 -6.23 -55.35
CA LYS A 466 -21.37 -5.53 -55.00
C LYS A 466 -21.38 -5.19 -53.51
N THR A 467 -21.07 -3.95 -53.14
CA THR A 467 -21.29 -3.45 -51.78
C THR A 467 -22.28 -2.29 -51.75
N LYS A 468 -23.16 -2.32 -50.75
CA LYS A 468 -24.10 -1.25 -50.41
C LYS A 468 -23.33 0.03 -50.10
N LEU A 469 -23.53 1.08 -50.90
CA LEU A 469 -22.92 2.39 -50.65
C LEU A 469 -23.42 2.96 -49.31
N GLU A 470 -22.49 3.48 -48.50
CA GLU A 470 -22.81 4.22 -47.27
C GLU A 470 -23.58 5.49 -47.66
N SER A 471 -24.69 5.78 -46.97
CA SER A 471 -25.49 6.98 -47.23
C SER A 471 -24.87 8.20 -46.55
N PRO A 472 -25.02 9.42 -47.11
CA PRO A 472 -24.62 10.64 -46.44
C PRO A 472 -25.21 10.73 -45.03
N TYR A 473 -24.43 11.24 -44.08
CA TYR A 473 -24.83 11.37 -42.69
C TYR A 473 -24.36 12.69 -42.09
N GLN A 474 -24.81 12.99 -40.86
CA GLN A 474 -24.56 14.27 -40.20
C GLN A 474 -25.09 15.48 -40.98
N LEU A 475 -26.29 15.36 -41.54
CA LEU A 475 -26.99 16.50 -42.12
C LEU A 475 -27.21 17.56 -41.03
N ARG A 476 -26.91 18.81 -41.38
CA ARG A 476 -27.10 19.99 -40.54
C ARG A 476 -27.68 21.10 -41.39
N TYR A 477 -28.42 22.00 -40.74
CA TYR A 477 -28.92 23.20 -41.39
C TYR A 477 -28.60 24.47 -40.61
N ILE A 478 -28.49 25.57 -41.35
CA ILE A 478 -28.40 26.92 -40.82
C ILE A 478 -29.28 27.81 -41.71
N TRP A 479 -30.12 28.65 -41.10
CA TRP A 479 -30.83 29.71 -41.80
C TRP A 479 -29.86 30.85 -42.13
N GLN A 480 -29.68 31.15 -43.42
CA GLN A 480 -28.87 32.28 -43.87
C GLN A 480 -29.66 33.59 -43.81
N ASP A 481 -30.96 33.51 -44.10
CA ASP A 481 -31.93 34.58 -43.90
C ASP A 481 -33.32 33.97 -43.58
N LYS A 482 -34.40 34.76 -43.75
CA LYS A 482 -35.78 34.32 -43.47
C LYS A 482 -36.32 33.26 -44.43
N GLU A 483 -35.71 33.07 -45.60
CA GLU A 483 -36.16 32.17 -46.65
C GLU A 483 -35.07 31.18 -47.10
N GLN A 484 -33.79 31.50 -46.91
CA GLN A 484 -32.67 30.70 -47.34
C GLN A 484 -32.17 29.76 -46.23
N LEU A 485 -32.24 28.46 -46.52
CA LEU A 485 -31.83 27.38 -45.64
C LEU A 485 -30.59 26.69 -46.24
N SER A 486 -29.44 26.87 -45.61
CA SER A 486 -28.22 26.14 -45.95
C SER A 486 -28.25 24.77 -45.31
N ILE A 487 -28.09 23.72 -46.10
CA ILE A 487 -27.99 22.33 -45.67
C ILE A 487 -26.59 21.83 -46.02
N THR A 488 -25.93 21.20 -45.05
CA THR A 488 -24.60 20.60 -45.22
C THR A 488 -24.59 19.20 -44.65
N TRP A 489 -23.71 18.34 -45.13
CA TRP A 489 -23.48 16.99 -44.61
C TRP A 489 -21.99 16.68 -44.54
N MET A 490 -21.63 15.56 -43.91
CA MET A 490 -20.26 15.08 -43.90
C MET A 490 -19.72 14.96 -45.32
N ASP A 491 -18.50 15.44 -45.56
CA ASP A 491 -17.80 15.23 -46.82
C ASP A 491 -17.49 13.74 -47.00
N MET A 492 -18.18 13.11 -47.94
CA MET A 492 -18.08 11.68 -48.18
C MET A 492 -16.88 11.32 -49.09
N GLU A 493 -16.22 12.29 -49.72
CA GLU A 493 -15.05 12.05 -50.59
C GLU A 493 -13.86 11.45 -49.83
N GLN A 494 -13.78 11.71 -48.51
CA GLN A 494 -12.75 11.12 -47.66
C GLN A 494 -12.94 9.62 -47.43
N ARG A 495 -14.15 9.10 -47.66
CA ARG A 495 -14.53 7.71 -47.37
C ARG A 495 -14.85 6.91 -48.62
N ILE A 496 -15.40 7.58 -49.64
CA ILE A 496 -15.84 6.97 -50.89
C ILE A 496 -15.20 7.75 -52.03
N ALA A 497 -14.33 7.08 -52.79
CA ALA A 497 -13.76 7.65 -54.00
C ALA A 497 -14.78 7.61 -55.16
N GLY A 498 -14.68 8.57 -56.09
CA GLY A 498 -15.47 8.58 -57.33
C GLY A 498 -16.93 9.00 -57.15
N ILE A 499 -17.23 9.86 -56.17
CA ILE A 499 -18.56 10.48 -56.06
C ILE A 499 -18.75 11.43 -57.24
N ASP A 500 -19.78 11.21 -58.04
CA ASP A 500 -20.09 12.10 -59.18
C ASP A 500 -20.93 13.30 -58.73
N ARG A 501 -21.90 13.05 -57.84
CA ARG A 501 -22.87 14.04 -57.36
C ARG A 501 -23.66 13.54 -56.15
N TYR A 502 -24.34 14.46 -55.49
CA TYR A 502 -25.38 14.24 -54.49
C TYR A 502 -26.74 14.65 -55.02
N GLU A 503 -27.76 13.90 -54.62
CA GLU A 503 -29.16 14.17 -54.95
C GLU A 503 -29.92 14.47 -53.65
N VAL A 504 -30.54 15.65 -53.59
CA VAL A 504 -31.21 16.19 -52.41
C VAL A 504 -32.72 16.07 -52.59
N PHE A 505 -33.39 15.56 -51.56
CA PHE A 505 -34.83 15.33 -51.54
C PHE A 505 -35.46 16.13 -50.40
N ARG A 506 -36.66 16.65 -50.64
CA ARG A 506 -37.47 17.35 -49.65
C ARG A 506 -38.91 16.84 -49.69
N LYS A 507 -39.52 16.70 -48.53
CA LYS A 507 -40.96 16.46 -48.37
C LYS A 507 -41.53 17.28 -47.22
N GLY A 508 -42.85 17.50 -47.21
CA GLY A 508 -43.53 18.03 -46.03
C GLY A 508 -43.57 16.99 -44.90
N ALA A 509 -43.65 17.44 -43.65
CA ALA A 509 -43.72 16.52 -42.51
C ALA A 509 -44.98 15.62 -42.51
N THR A 510 -46.05 16.03 -43.21
CA THR A 510 -47.27 15.24 -43.38
C THR A 510 -47.17 14.21 -44.51
N ASP A 511 -46.16 14.31 -45.38
CA ASP A 511 -45.98 13.40 -46.51
C ASP A 511 -45.28 12.12 -46.05
N SER A 512 -45.81 10.97 -46.46
CA SER A 512 -45.31 9.66 -46.02
C SER A 512 -44.05 9.20 -46.76
N VAL A 513 -43.76 9.73 -47.95
CA VAL A 513 -42.65 9.29 -48.82
C VAL A 513 -41.97 10.51 -49.46
N PHE A 514 -40.66 10.43 -49.72
CA PHE A 514 -39.94 11.43 -50.51
C PHE A 514 -40.33 11.32 -52.00
N PRO A 515 -40.35 12.43 -52.76
CA PRO A 515 -40.53 12.39 -54.21
C PRO A 515 -39.45 11.55 -54.91
N ASP A 516 -39.78 10.96 -56.06
CA ASP A 516 -38.81 10.18 -56.85
C ASP A 516 -37.75 11.08 -57.51
N GLU A 517 -38.10 12.34 -57.81
CA GLU A 517 -37.19 13.34 -58.37
C GLU A 517 -36.55 14.17 -57.26
N PRO A 518 -35.22 14.39 -57.29
CA PRO A 518 -34.57 15.26 -56.33
C PRO A 518 -34.94 16.72 -56.58
N ILE A 519 -35.03 17.51 -55.51
CA ILE A 519 -35.21 18.95 -55.61
C ILE A 519 -33.94 19.66 -56.09
N ALA A 520 -32.78 19.02 -55.91
CA ALA A 520 -31.50 19.53 -56.37
C ALA A 520 -30.48 18.40 -56.59
N VAL A 521 -29.56 18.67 -57.53
CA VAL A 521 -28.40 17.82 -57.81
C VAL A 521 -27.16 18.70 -57.66
N VAL A 522 -26.27 18.32 -56.74
CA VAL A 522 -25.10 19.13 -56.37
C VAL A 522 -23.83 18.28 -56.39
N GLN A 523 -22.68 18.90 -56.64
CA GLN A 523 -21.39 18.20 -56.62
C GLN A 523 -20.67 18.33 -55.27
N LEU A 524 -20.99 19.36 -54.50
CA LEU A 524 -20.41 19.62 -53.18
C LEU A 524 -21.32 19.07 -52.08
N ASN A 525 -20.79 18.97 -50.87
CA ASN A 525 -21.51 18.51 -49.68
C ASN A 525 -22.43 19.59 -49.05
N GLU A 526 -22.98 20.48 -49.89
CA GLU A 526 -23.83 21.60 -49.50
C GLU A 526 -24.96 21.86 -50.50
N TYR A 527 -26.08 22.36 -50.00
CA TYR A 527 -27.22 22.82 -50.79
C TYR A 527 -27.96 23.94 -50.06
N VAL A 528 -28.40 24.98 -50.78
CA VAL A 528 -29.21 26.07 -50.22
C VAL A 528 -30.62 25.98 -50.78
N ASP A 529 -31.62 25.74 -49.92
CA ASP A 529 -33.04 25.76 -50.30
C ASP A 529 -33.67 27.12 -50.03
N THR A 530 -34.65 27.51 -50.85
CA THR A 530 -35.48 28.70 -50.63
C THR A 530 -36.89 28.27 -50.21
N LEU A 531 -37.22 28.48 -48.94
CA LEU A 531 -38.50 28.15 -48.34
C LEU A 531 -39.34 29.42 -48.16
N SER A 532 -40.42 29.61 -48.92
CA SER A 532 -41.32 30.76 -48.75
C SER A 532 -42.47 30.48 -47.77
N THR A 533 -42.88 29.22 -47.60
CA THR A 533 -44.04 28.82 -46.79
C THR A 533 -43.62 28.32 -45.41
N ALA A 534 -44.29 28.80 -44.37
CA ALA A 534 -44.14 28.28 -43.01
C ALA A 534 -44.64 26.83 -42.92
N GLY A 535 -44.00 26.01 -42.08
CA GLY A 535 -44.29 24.59 -41.98
C GLY A 535 -43.07 23.76 -41.59
N SER A 536 -43.29 22.45 -41.47
CA SER A 536 -42.23 21.48 -41.20
C SER A 536 -41.87 20.71 -42.46
N TYR A 537 -40.58 20.66 -42.77
CA TYR A 537 -40.00 19.98 -43.92
C TYR A 537 -39.01 18.91 -43.45
N GLU A 538 -38.87 17.84 -44.22
CA GLU A 538 -37.83 16.83 -44.02
C GLU A 538 -36.95 16.77 -45.26
N TYR A 539 -35.64 16.72 -45.03
CA TYR A 539 -34.62 16.63 -46.08
C TYR A 539 -33.85 15.33 -45.96
N ALA A 540 -33.57 14.70 -47.10
CA ALA A 540 -32.67 13.56 -47.18
C ALA A 540 -31.75 13.69 -48.39
N VAL A 541 -30.55 13.14 -48.28
CA VAL A 541 -29.53 13.20 -49.34
C VAL A 541 -29.07 11.78 -49.65
N ARG A 542 -28.85 11.47 -50.93
CA ARG A 542 -28.10 10.28 -51.35
C ARG A 542 -26.93 10.69 -52.23
N LEU A 543 -25.89 9.86 -52.24
CA LEU A 543 -24.77 10.03 -53.17
C LEU A 543 -24.92 9.11 -54.37
N VAL A 544 -24.32 9.52 -55.49
CA VAL A 544 -24.29 8.77 -56.74
C VAL A 544 -22.84 8.58 -57.19
N VAL A 545 -22.53 7.34 -57.58
CA VAL A 545 -21.21 6.90 -58.06
C VAL A 545 -21.41 6.19 -59.41
N GLY A 546 -20.78 6.72 -60.46
CA GLY A 546 -20.97 6.26 -61.82
C GLY A 546 -22.39 6.52 -62.36
N SER A 547 -22.72 5.83 -63.45
CA SER A 547 -23.98 6.07 -64.18
C SER A 547 -25.23 5.54 -63.48
N ASN A 548 -25.14 4.49 -62.63
CA ASN A 548 -26.32 3.80 -62.07
C ASN A 548 -26.16 3.27 -60.62
N THR A 549 -25.15 3.70 -59.86
CA THR A 549 -24.97 3.24 -58.46
C THR A 549 -25.28 4.36 -57.49
N TYR A 550 -26.23 4.12 -56.57
CA TYR A 550 -26.68 5.10 -55.59
C TYR A 550 -26.70 4.51 -54.18
N SER A 551 -26.45 5.35 -53.18
CA SER A 551 -26.67 4.99 -51.78
C SER A 551 -28.15 4.94 -51.43
N ALA A 552 -28.47 4.39 -50.26
CA ALA A 552 -29.73 4.70 -49.62
C ALA A 552 -29.85 6.22 -49.32
N LEU A 553 -31.06 6.71 -49.08
CA LEU A 553 -31.26 8.05 -48.53
C LEU A 553 -30.64 8.13 -47.12
N SER A 554 -30.12 9.31 -46.77
CA SER A 554 -29.72 9.64 -45.41
C SER A 554 -30.88 9.50 -44.44
N THR A 555 -30.58 9.43 -43.14
CA THR A 555 -31.61 9.69 -42.13
C THR A 555 -32.21 11.08 -42.37
N PRO A 556 -33.55 11.23 -42.45
CA PRO A 556 -34.17 12.52 -42.72
C PRO A 556 -33.86 13.55 -41.64
N MET A 557 -33.53 14.77 -42.06
CA MET A 557 -33.36 15.93 -41.20
C MET A 557 -34.61 16.79 -41.24
N ARG A 558 -35.23 17.02 -40.08
CA ARG A 558 -36.42 17.87 -39.94
C ARG A 558 -36.04 19.34 -39.75
N VAL A 559 -36.70 20.22 -40.49
CA VAL A 559 -36.52 21.68 -40.44
C VAL A 559 -37.89 22.33 -40.28
N GLU A 560 -38.00 23.25 -39.32
CA GLU A 560 -39.23 24.01 -39.08
C GLU A 560 -39.02 25.47 -39.50
N LYS A 561 -39.87 25.95 -40.42
CA LYS A 561 -39.99 27.37 -40.74
C LYS A 561 -41.15 27.96 -39.94
N ILE A 562 -40.82 28.84 -38.99
CA ILE A 562 -41.78 29.53 -38.13
C ILE A 562 -42.54 30.60 -38.95
N PRO A 563 -43.86 30.74 -38.78
CA PRO A 563 -44.62 31.82 -39.43
C PRO A 563 -44.16 33.22 -38.99
N GLU A 564 -44.15 34.18 -39.91
CA GLU A 564 -43.69 35.55 -39.63
C GLU A 564 -44.60 36.30 -38.64
N LYS A 565 -45.90 36.00 -38.65
CA LYS A 565 -46.86 36.55 -37.68
C LYS A 565 -47.19 35.49 -36.62
N PRO A 566 -46.98 35.76 -35.32
CA PRO A 566 -47.34 34.81 -34.28
C PRO A 566 -48.86 34.65 -34.18
N LEU A 567 -49.31 33.48 -33.70
CA LEU A 567 -50.72 33.27 -33.38
C LEU A 567 -51.09 33.98 -32.08
N ALA A 568 -52.35 34.39 -31.97
CA ALA A 568 -52.88 34.93 -30.71
C ALA A 568 -52.88 33.84 -29.61
N PRO A 569 -52.72 34.21 -28.33
CA PRO A 569 -52.81 33.28 -27.22
C PRO A 569 -54.13 32.52 -27.23
N ALA A 570 -54.05 31.20 -27.02
CA ALA A 570 -55.24 30.37 -26.96
C ALA A 570 -55.85 30.38 -25.55
N LYS A 571 -57.17 30.22 -25.48
CA LYS A 571 -57.93 30.03 -24.23
C LYS A 571 -57.61 31.06 -23.13
N LEU A 572 -57.77 32.34 -23.44
CA LEU A 572 -57.79 33.38 -22.41
C LEU A 572 -58.94 33.11 -21.42
N ARG A 573 -58.64 33.19 -20.13
CA ARG A 573 -59.55 32.96 -19.00
C ARG A 573 -59.42 34.12 -18.02
N LEU A 574 -60.51 34.40 -17.30
CA LEU A 574 -60.59 35.43 -16.28
C LEU A 574 -61.12 34.84 -14.97
N TYR A 575 -60.47 35.19 -13.86
CA TYR A 575 -60.85 34.82 -12.50
C TYR A 575 -60.96 36.08 -11.63
N VAL A 576 -61.93 36.12 -10.71
CA VAL A 576 -62.06 37.20 -9.72
C VAL A 576 -61.25 36.82 -8.48
N ALA A 577 -60.45 37.75 -7.94
CA ALA A 577 -59.62 37.46 -6.77
C ALA A 577 -60.43 37.45 -5.46
N ASP A 578 -60.24 36.44 -4.61
CA ASP A 578 -61.04 36.21 -3.40
C ASP A 578 -60.80 37.26 -2.27
N GLU A 579 -59.66 37.95 -2.26
CA GLU A 579 -59.25 38.87 -1.18
C GLU A 579 -58.92 40.32 -1.63
N GLY A 580 -59.23 40.72 -2.88
CA GLY A 580 -58.96 42.08 -3.37
C GLY A 580 -59.84 42.50 -4.55
N ASP A 581 -60.08 43.81 -4.71
CA ASP A 581 -60.85 44.42 -5.81
C ASP A 581 -60.07 44.30 -7.16
N GLY A 582 -59.84 43.09 -7.68
CA GLY A 582 -59.03 42.82 -8.88
C GLY A 582 -59.37 41.53 -9.62
N VAL A 583 -58.81 41.37 -10.83
CA VAL A 583 -59.03 40.19 -11.70
C VAL A 583 -57.72 39.57 -12.17
N ILE A 584 -57.71 38.24 -12.29
CA ILE A 584 -56.60 37.44 -12.80
C ILE A 584 -56.93 36.96 -14.21
N LEU A 585 -56.07 37.27 -15.17
CA LEU A 585 -56.12 36.76 -16.55
C LEU A 585 -55.13 35.62 -16.70
N GLN A 586 -55.53 34.54 -17.37
CA GLN A 586 -54.67 33.39 -17.64
C GLN A 586 -54.87 32.88 -19.08
N TRP A 587 -53.80 32.52 -19.78
CA TRP A 587 -53.86 31.99 -21.16
C TRP A 587 -52.91 30.81 -21.37
N ASP A 588 -53.14 30.04 -22.43
CA ASP A 588 -52.24 28.96 -22.84
C ASP A 588 -51.04 29.56 -23.62
N GLY A 589 -49.84 29.03 -23.38
CA GLY A 589 -48.61 29.52 -24.03
C GLY A 589 -48.50 29.17 -25.52
N SER A 590 -47.73 29.96 -26.27
CA SER A 590 -47.40 29.66 -27.68
C SER A 590 -46.39 28.51 -27.82
N TYR A 591 -46.53 27.71 -28.89
CA TYR A 591 -45.58 26.64 -29.25
C TYR A 591 -44.29 27.15 -29.91
N ALA A 592 -44.25 28.43 -30.30
CA ALA A 592 -43.09 29.06 -30.92
C ALA A 592 -42.39 30.01 -29.92
N PRO A 593 -41.05 30.17 -30.00
CA PRO A 593 -40.31 31.14 -29.20
C PRO A 593 -40.87 32.55 -29.36
N MET A 594 -41.07 33.24 -28.25
CA MET A 594 -41.73 34.55 -28.21
C MET A 594 -40.97 35.51 -27.30
N ALA A 595 -41.10 36.81 -27.57
CA ALA A 595 -40.56 37.87 -26.75
C ALA A 595 -41.45 38.18 -25.53
N GLY A 596 -42.76 37.94 -25.64
CA GLY A 596 -43.70 38.23 -24.56
C GLY A 596 -45.15 38.34 -25.01
N TYR A 597 -45.99 38.93 -24.15
CA TYR A 597 -47.41 39.16 -24.37
C TYR A 597 -47.79 40.62 -24.09
N HIS A 598 -48.74 41.16 -24.84
CA HIS A 598 -49.36 42.44 -24.50
C HIS A 598 -50.78 42.19 -23.99
N ILE A 599 -51.13 42.82 -22.87
CA ILE A 599 -52.47 42.78 -22.29
C ILE A 599 -53.18 44.08 -22.66
N TYR A 600 -54.39 43.95 -23.17
CA TYR A 600 -55.25 45.08 -23.53
C TYR A 600 -56.50 45.08 -22.65
N ARG A 601 -56.98 46.29 -22.32
CA ARG A 601 -58.20 46.51 -21.53
C ARG A 601 -59.07 47.57 -22.18
N SER A 602 -60.37 47.33 -22.24
CA SER A 602 -61.40 48.29 -22.66
C SER A 602 -62.53 48.37 -21.64
N SER A 603 -63.19 49.53 -21.54
CA SER A 603 -64.44 49.72 -20.81
C SER A 603 -65.70 49.64 -21.71
N GLY A 604 -65.56 49.09 -22.92
CA GLY A 604 -66.65 48.91 -23.90
C GLY A 604 -66.98 50.15 -24.74
N GLU A 605 -66.75 51.37 -24.22
CA GLU A 605 -67.01 52.62 -24.94
C GLU A 605 -65.84 53.08 -25.85
N THR A 606 -64.66 52.47 -25.67
CA THR A 606 -63.43 52.82 -26.41
C THR A 606 -62.70 51.57 -26.91
N PRO A 607 -61.88 51.66 -27.97
CA PRO A 607 -61.05 50.55 -28.42
C PRO A 607 -60.13 50.02 -27.30
N PRO A 608 -59.79 48.72 -27.29
CA PRO A 608 -58.86 48.16 -26.30
C PRO A 608 -57.54 48.93 -26.26
N ALA A 609 -57.23 49.49 -25.10
CA ALA A 609 -55.98 50.20 -24.86
C ALA A 609 -54.95 49.23 -24.25
N LEU A 610 -53.68 49.40 -24.61
CA LEU A 610 -52.59 48.62 -24.02
C LEU A 610 -52.54 48.88 -22.51
N LEU A 611 -52.78 47.83 -21.73
CA LEU A 611 -52.72 47.87 -20.28
C LEU A 611 -51.29 47.63 -19.79
N THR A 612 -50.66 46.55 -20.27
CA THR A 612 -49.28 46.23 -19.91
C THR A 612 -48.58 45.35 -20.95
N LYS A 613 -47.26 45.25 -20.85
CA LYS A 613 -46.42 44.34 -21.62
C LYS A 613 -45.73 43.38 -20.66
N LEU A 614 -45.86 42.09 -20.92
CA LEU A 614 -45.21 41.04 -20.17
C LEU A 614 -44.08 40.47 -21.03
N GLU A 615 -42.88 40.40 -20.49
CA GLU A 615 -41.74 39.81 -21.17
C GLU A 615 -41.65 38.30 -20.86
N GLY A 616 -41.15 37.52 -21.81
CA GLY A 616 -40.92 36.09 -21.63
C GLY A 616 -42.19 35.24 -21.59
N GLU A 617 -42.18 34.20 -20.76
CA GLU A 617 -43.20 33.13 -20.74
C GLU A 617 -44.31 33.38 -19.71
N ALA A 618 -44.63 34.63 -19.38
CA ALA A 618 -45.74 34.94 -18.49
C ALA A 618 -47.06 34.40 -19.06
N LEU A 619 -47.77 33.57 -18.29
CA LEU A 619 -49.08 33.00 -18.68
C LEU A 619 -50.22 33.53 -17.82
N GLU A 620 -49.94 34.49 -16.94
CA GLU A 620 -50.87 35.06 -15.99
C GLU A 620 -50.61 36.55 -15.78
N TYR A 621 -51.68 37.33 -15.58
CA TYR A 621 -51.61 38.74 -15.21
C TYR A 621 -52.70 39.11 -14.22
N PHE A 622 -52.33 39.80 -13.14
CA PHE A 622 -53.27 40.32 -12.15
C PHE A 622 -53.50 41.83 -12.36
N ASP A 623 -54.73 42.20 -12.72
CA ASP A 623 -55.18 43.59 -12.78
C ASP A 623 -55.82 43.98 -11.45
N ASN A 624 -55.15 44.84 -10.70
CA ASN A 624 -55.59 45.35 -9.40
C ASN A 624 -56.14 46.79 -9.46
N GLU A 625 -56.30 47.37 -10.65
CA GLU A 625 -56.78 48.74 -10.84
C GLU A 625 -58.27 48.81 -11.25
N ILE A 626 -59.04 47.80 -10.84
CA ILE A 626 -60.46 47.67 -11.16
C ILE A 626 -61.30 48.63 -10.31
N LYS A 627 -62.21 49.36 -10.97
CA LYS A 627 -63.16 50.25 -10.29
C LYS A 627 -64.54 49.62 -10.21
N LYS A 628 -65.18 49.71 -9.04
CA LYS A 628 -66.53 49.18 -8.80
C LYS A 628 -67.56 49.81 -9.75
N GLY A 629 -68.41 48.97 -10.34
CA GLY A 629 -69.48 49.39 -11.25
C GLY A 629 -69.05 49.61 -12.70
N ILE A 630 -67.80 49.33 -13.09
CA ILE A 630 -67.34 49.38 -14.49
C ILE A 630 -67.11 47.96 -15.03
N THR A 631 -67.68 47.66 -16.20
CA THR A 631 -67.42 46.44 -16.97
C THR A 631 -66.11 46.59 -17.76
N TYR A 632 -65.24 45.58 -17.69
CA TYR A 632 -63.96 45.57 -18.41
C TYR A 632 -63.85 44.38 -19.35
N TYR A 633 -63.32 44.62 -20.56
CA TYR A 633 -63.03 43.62 -21.59
C TYR A 633 -61.52 43.47 -21.73
N TYR A 634 -61.02 42.25 -21.73
CA TYR A 634 -59.60 41.94 -21.82
C TYR A 634 -59.26 41.11 -23.04
N TYR A 635 -58.10 41.40 -23.61
CA TYR A 635 -57.51 40.71 -24.74
C TYR A 635 -56.02 40.53 -24.50
N VAL A 636 -55.43 39.49 -25.09
CA VAL A 636 -53.98 39.27 -25.05
C VAL A 636 -53.46 39.04 -26.46
N THR A 637 -52.31 39.60 -26.78
CA THR A 637 -51.55 39.28 -28.01
C THR A 637 -50.21 38.65 -27.67
N THR A 638 -49.67 37.86 -28.58
CA THR A 638 -48.33 37.30 -28.50
C THR A 638 -47.37 38.12 -29.37
N ILE A 639 -46.17 38.35 -28.85
CA ILE A 639 -45.08 39.05 -29.56
C ILE A 639 -43.98 38.04 -29.86
N ASN A 640 -43.62 37.83 -31.13
CA ASN A 640 -42.52 36.95 -31.48
C ASN A 640 -41.15 37.60 -31.15
N MET A 641 -40.06 36.82 -31.26
CA MET A 641 -38.69 37.32 -31.03
C MET A 641 -38.27 38.47 -31.98
N GLN A 642 -39.01 38.70 -33.07
CA GLN A 642 -38.80 39.78 -34.03
C GLN A 642 -39.65 41.03 -33.72
N GLY A 643 -40.41 41.03 -32.62
CA GLY A 643 -41.26 42.16 -32.21
C GLY A 643 -42.56 42.30 -33.00
N THR A 644 -42.93 41.29 -33.81
CA THR A 644 -44.21 41.27 -34.54
C THR A 644 -45.32 40.78 -33.62
N GLU A 645 -46.43 41.50 -33.61
CA GLU A 645 -47.60 41.25 -32.77
C GLU A 645 -48.66 40.41 -33.48
N SER A 646 -49.29 39.48 -32.75
CA SER A 646 -50.42 38.68 -33.23
C SER A 646 -51.69 39.52 -33.39
N GLU A 647 -52.76 38.91 -33.90
CA GLU A 647 -54.11 39.44 -33.67
C GLU A 647 -54.48 39.38 -32.17
N LEU A 648 -55.55 40.09 -31.76
CA LEU A 648 -56.13 39.97 -30.42
C LEU A 648 -56.65 38.54 -30.19
N SER A 649 -56.49 38.02 -28.97
CA SER A 649 -57.19 36.82 -28.51
C SER A 649 -58.71 37.02 -28.53
N GLU A 650 -59.45 35.93 -28.39
CA GLU A 650 -60.85 36.00 -27.97
C GLU A 650 -60.97 36.81 -26.66
N GLU A 651 -62.04 37.61 -26.56
CA GLU A 651 -62.24 38.51 -25.43
C GLU A 651 -62.76 37.79 -24.19
N VAL A 652 -62.33 38.25 -23.02
CA VAL A 652 -62.94 37.85 -21.74
C VAL A 652 -63.44 39.09 -21.01
N VAL A 653 -64.58 38.95 -20.31
CA VAL A 653 -65.30 40.07 -19.74
C VAL A 653 -65.38 39.93 -18.22
N PHE A 654 -65.02 41.00 -17.52
CA PHE A 654 -65.30 41.18 -16.10
C PHE A 654 -66.52 42.08 -15.93
N ILE A 655 -67.55 41.56 -15.26
CA ILE A 655 -68.76 42.30 -14.89
C ILE A 655 -68.73 42.46 -13.36
N PRO A 656 -68.79 43.69 -12.83
CA PRO A 656 -68.63 43.99 -11.40
C PRO A 656 -69.79 43.54 -10.51
#